data_AF-A0A7C6ZUZ8-F1
#
_entry.id   AF-A0A7C6ZUZ8-F1
#
_cell.length_a   1.000
_cell.length_b   1.000
_cell.length_c   1.000
_cell.angle_alpha   90.00
_cell.angle_beta   90.00
_cell.angle_gamma   90.00
#
_symmetry.space_group_name_H-M   'P 1'
#
loop_
_entity.id
_entity.type
_entity.pdbx_description
1 polymer ?
#
loop_
_entity_poly.entity_id
_entity_poly.type
_entity_poly.pdbx_seq_one_letter_code
_entity_poly.pdbx_strand_id
1 'polypeptide(L)'
;MSNQLAVFMDFENIALWAEQEFLDFELTPLMEYLRNRAPIAIMRAYGDWSRFSRYREDLMNNAVDLIQIFSIRAGKNRADIRMALDALEVAIQRPQIDTFVIISGDSDFGPLVTKLREYGRYTLGIGPREVTHPLLARACDEFVFLEVALGEMAEDDHLGEPPPADVEAARQLLLKALRVHAQRNELPVLAAKLKQTMLLLDSAFNEAAVGYPQFKTWLEQNTDILTLFVKDHQLYVAPREFSPTPEWVDRPWSPSSLANGQSHLPAVSVSAVSATEMTPLNLSLRQQYNQIFTRLKMTSVDFATRRDVLRDIYRELSERPGERTTDELLDELCERYETQGLIRSKTTLRQIWQMGFRQRAFDYRDQVASVHVPVWLDAEIDSEAAFVQRAESGFVYAVVNAGLEIDKVELALILLNDGEHTEYIDSLLADLEQRGLIIESEGRYMLPGHSSIPFADEPALQPIIYDIENMQLPDSMARGFEKARSLAKTAMLQRSQDFAASARSYLMACRLQWEAVEAGEPGATLEDLRWYMASYASVRAGELSQIHRDYAHSRPYYLAFFFLVQEDDPLWSRMRGLINPMLSYYWVNAWRELGLNAGNPSLNATTPAEIAVRAATHETPELCSLWYSMSNALAEVNPGLVRRVASQIRLNRGDSPTYAQVADTLEQMLIQ
;
A
#
# COMPACT_ATOMS: atom_id res chain seq x y z
N MET A 1 -20.02 -9.66 -33.53
CA MET A 1 -20.72 -8.72 -32.63
C MET A 1 -19.64 -7.89 -31.95
N SER A 2 -19.79 -6.57 -31.83
CA SER A 2 -18.74 -5.72 -31.28
C SER A 2 -18.65 -5.91 -29.76
N ASN A 3 -17.54 -6.50 -29.29
CA ASN A 3 -17.18 -6.59 -27.88
C ASN A 3 -17.05 -5.17 -27.32
N GLN A 4 -17.87 -4.81 -26.33
CA GLN A 4 -17.93 -3.45 -25.77
C GLN A 4 -17.64 -3.47 -24.28
N LEU A 5 -16.81 -2.54 -23.82
CA LEU A 5 -16.46 -2.40 -22.41
C LEU A 5 -17.47 -1.49 -21.70
N ALA A 6 -17.88 -1.90 -20.50
CA ALA A 6 -18.36 -0.98 -19.48
C ALA A 6 -17.35 -0.90 -18.34
N VAL A 7 -16.78 0.29 -18.14
CA VAL A 7 -15.76 0.58 -17.14
C VAL A 7 -16.39 1.30 -15.95
N PHE A 8 -16.16 0.77 -14.77
CA PHE A 8 -16.60 1.32 -13.50
C PHE A 8 -15.39 1.50 -12.59
N MET A 9 -15.07 2.74 -12.26
CA MET A 9 -13.87 3.12 -11.53
C MET A 9 -14.23 3.69 -10.16
N ASP A 10 -13.71 3.03 -9.14
CA ASP A 10 -13.71 3.50 -7.77
C ASP A 10 -12.61 4.56 -7.60
N PHE A 11 -12.91 5.77 -8.04
CA PHE A 11 -11.90 6.81 -8.21
C PHE A 11 -11.29 7.25 -6.88
N GLU A 12 -12.08 7.32 -5.81
CA GLU A 12 -11.56 7.74 -4.51
C GLU A 12 -10.48 6.79 -4.02
N ASN A 13 -10.72 5.47 -4.08
CA ASN A 13 -9.73 4.49 -3.60
C ASN A 13 -8.48 4.46 -4.49
N ILE A 14 -8.65 4.59 -5.81
CA ILE A 14 -7.52 4.60 -6.75
C ILE A 14 -6.69 5.89 -6.62
N ALA A 15 -7.34 7.06 -6.57
CA ALA A 15 -6.64 8.33 -6.44
C ALA A 15 -5.91 8.44 -5.10
N LEU A 16 -6.50 7.95 -4.00
CA LEU A 16 -5.85 7.98 -2.70
C LEU A 16 -4.63 7.06 -2.62
N TRP A 17 -4.68 5.89 -3.26
CA TRP A 17 -3.50 5.03 -3.38
C TRP A 17 -2.45 5.68 -4.27
N ALA A 18 -2.86 6.20 -5.42
CA ALA A 18 -1.95 6.78 -6.39
C ALA A 18 -1.23 8.01 -5.81
N GLU A 19 -1.92 8.88 -5.06
CA GLU A 19 -1.32 10.01 -4.31
C GLU A 19 -0.28 9.58 -3.25
N GLN A 20 -0.29 8.32 -2.80
CA GLN A 20 0.66 7.79 -1.83
C GLN A 20 1.90 7.17 -2.50
N GLU A 21 1.71 6.47 -3.62
CA GLU A 21 2.78 5.77 -4.35
C GLU A 21 3.45 6.65 -5.42
N PHE A 22 2.68 7.53 -6.03
CA PHE A 22 3.09 8.43 -7.09
C PHE A 22 2.72 9.86 -6.67
N LEU A 23 3.55 10.85 -6.96
CA LEU A 23 3.20 12.24 -6.64
C LEU A 23 1.90 12.70 -7.37
N ASP A 24 1.45 12.00 -8.42
CA ASP A 24 0.14 12.17 -9.06
C ASP A 24 -0.37 10.90 -9.78
N PHE A 25 -1.69 10.76 -9.99
CA PHE A 25 -2.32 9.66 -10.74
C PHE A 25 -2.44 9.99 -12.22
N GLU A 26 -1.59 9.38 -13.06
CA GLU A 26 -1.64 9.59 -14.51
C GLU A 26 -2.75 8.75 -15.17
N LEU A 27 -3.81 9.42 -15.61
CA LEU A 27 -4.99 8.79 -16.21
C LEU A 27 -4.75 8.32 -17.66
N THR A 28 -3.95 9.06 -18.43
CA THR A 28 -3.78 8.81 -19.88
C THR A 28 -3.32 7.39 -20.22
N PRO A 29 -2.30 6.81 -19.56
CA PRO A 29 -1.86 5.44 -19.85
C PRO A 29 -2.94 4.40 -19.56
N LEU A 30 -3.68 4.55 -18.45
CA LEU A 30 -4.81 3.67 -18.12
C LEU A 30 -5.90 3.75 -19.18
N MET A 31 -6.18 4.95 -19.69
CA MET A 31 -7.18 5.17 -20.74
C MET A 31 -6.76 4.54 -22.07
N GLU A 32 -5.49 4.66 -22.45
CA GLU A 32 -4.94 4.01 -23.64
C GLU A 32 -4.99 2.49 -23.52
N TYR A 33 -4.61 1.95 -22.35
CA TYR A 33 -4.71 0.54 -22.03
C TYR A 33 -6.13 0.00 -22.25
N LEU A 34 -7.14 0.69 -21.71
CA LEU A 34 -8.55 0.31 -21.84
C LEU A 34 -9.04 0.38 -23.30
N ARG A 35 -8.68 1.45 -24.02
CA ARG A 35 -9.06 1.63 -25.44
C ARG A 35 -8.45 0.58 -26.36
N ASN A 36 -7.23 0.12 -26.05
CA ASN A 36 -6.54 -0.94 -26.80
C ASN A 36 -7.18 -2.32 -26.61
N ARG A 37 -7.94 -2.54 -25.52
CA ARG A 37 -8.63 -3.81 -25.27
C ARG A 37 -9.88 -3.98 -26.11
N ALA A 38 -10.77 -2.99 -26.09
CA ALA A 38 -12.01 -2.99 -26.87
C ALA A 38 -12.68 -1.59 -26.83
N PRO A 39 -13.62 -1.31 -27.75
CA PRO A 39 -14.41 -0.08 -27.71
C PRO A 39 -15.14 0.11 -26.37
N ILE A 40 -14.92 1.26 -25.72
CA ILE A 40 -15.54 1.61 -24.45
C ILE A 40 -16.93 2.21 -24.72
N ALA A 41 -17.98 1.54 -24.25
CA ALA A 41 -19.36 1.99 -24.41
C ALA A 41 -19.87 2.79 -23.20
N ILE A 42 -19.37 2.47 -22.01
CA ILE A 42 -19.67 3.18 -20.76
C ILE A 42 -18.38 3.31 -19.98
N MET A 43 -18.16 4.48 -19.40
CA MET A 43 -17.04 4.71 -18.50
C MET A 43 -17.47 5.68 -17.42
N ARG A 44 -17.50 5.20 -16.18
CA ARG A 44 -17.96 5.98 -15.03
C ARG A 44 -16.90 5.93 -13.96
N ALA A 45 -16.60 7.10 -13.41
CA ALA A 45 -15.81 7.24 -12.21
C ALA A 45 -16.71 7.67 -11.05
N TYR A 46 -16.50 7.10 -9.87
CA TYR A 46 -17.29 7.35 -8.67
C TYR A 46 -16.41 8.01 -7.62
N GLY A 47 -16.81 9.20 -7.16
CA GLY A 47 -16.11 9.87 -6.07
C GLY A 47 -16.66 11.24 -5.73
N ASP A 48 -16.08 11.86 -4.70
CA ASP A 48 -16.40 13.23 -4.34
C ASP A 48 -15.58 14.21 -5.17
N TRP A 49 -16.15 14.71 -6.27
CA TRP A 49 -15.48 15.65 -7.18
C TRP A 49 -15.29 17.05 -6.60
N SER A 50 -15.80 17.32 -5.39
CA SER A 50 -15.39 18.49 -4.62
C SER A 50 -13.99 18.33 -4.03
N ARG A 51 -13.60 17.10 -3.68
CA ARG A 51 -12.28 16.73 -3.16
C ARG A 51 -11.28 16.48 -4.29
N PHE A 52 -11.68 15.74 -5.31
CA PHE A 52 -10.83 15.36 -6.44
C PHE A 52 -10.96 16.33 -7.62
N SER A 53 -11.05 17.62 -7.31
CA SER A 53 -11.41 18.66 -8.26
C SER A 53 -10.38 18.84 -9.40
N ARG A 54 -9.11 18.53 -9.13
CA ARG A 54 -7.98 18.58 -10.08
C ARG A 54 -8.08 17.57 -11.23
N TYR A 55 -8.66 16.39 -10.99
CA TYR A 55 -8.76 15.32 -12.00
C TYR A 55 -9.95 15.48 -12.94
N ARG A 56 -10.86 16.43 -12.66
CA ARG A 56 -12.11 16.57 -13.40
C ARG A 56 -11.88 16.86 -14.87
N GLU A 57 -10.97 17.78 -15.17
CA GLU A 57 -10.68 18.19 -16.55
C GLU A 57 -10.14 17.02 -17.37
N ASP A 58 -9.14 16.30 -16.85
CA ASP A 58 -8.53 15.15 -17.53
C ASP A 58 -9.50 13.98 -17.73
N LEU A 59 -10.32 13.67 -16.71
CA LEU A 59 -11.35 12.64 -16.82
C LEU A 59 -12.42 13.01 -17.85
N MET A 60 -12.86 14.27 -17.87
CA MET A 60 -13.84 14.76 -18.84
C MET A 60 -13.27 14.76 -20.27
N ASN A 61 -12.01 15.19 -20.45
CA ASN A 61 -11.30 15.13 -21.73
C ASN A 61 -11.19 13.70 -22.27
N ASN A 62 -11.18 12.72 -21.36
CA ASN A 62 -11.16 11.31 -21.68
C ASN A 62 -12.57 10.67 -21.80
N ALA A 63 -13.64 11.47 -21.81
CA ALA A 63 -15.04 11.03 -21.89
C ALA A 63 -15.48 10.11 -20.73
N VAL A 64 -14.96 10.35 -19.53
CA VAL A 64 -15.39 9.66 -18.30
C VAL A 64 -16.60 10.40 -17.71
N ASP A 65 -17.69 9.67 -17.46
CA ASP A 65 -18.83 10.19 -16.72
C ASP A 65 -18.48 10.29 -15.22
N LEU A 66 -18.47 11.52 -14.71
CA LEU A 66 -18.18 11.80 -13.30
C LEU A 66 -19.43 11.64 -12.44
N ILE A 67 -19.52 10.51 -11.71
CA ILE A 67 -20.65 10.25 -10.79
C ILE A 67 -20.31 10.85 -9.43
N GLN A 68 -20.93 11.99 -9.12
CA GLN A 68 -20.73 12.66 -7.83
C GLN A 68 -21.31 11.83 -6.69
N ILE A 69 -20.44 11.41 -5.78
CA ILE A 69 -20.80 10.79 -4.51
C ILE A 69 -20.42 11.78 -3.41
N PHE A 70 -21.38 12.59 -2.96
CA PHE A 70 -21.13 13.51 -1.85
C PHE A 70 -20.74 12.74 -0.59
N SER A 71 -19.53 12.98 -0.08
CA SER A 71 -19.00 12.43 1.16
C SER A 71 -19.66 13.11 2.36
N ILE A 72 -20.93 12.80 2.59
CA ILE A 72 -21.68 13.41 3.71
C ILE A 72 -21.19 12.87 5.07
N ARG A 73 -20.43 11.76 5.11
CA ARG A 73 -19.93 11.07 6.32
C ARG A 73 -18.72 10.18 5.96
N ALA A 74 -17.71 10.10 6.83
CA ALA A 74 -16.65 9.11 6.72
C ALA A 74 -17.20 7.70 7.05
N GLY A 75 -16.94 6.70 6.19
CA GLY A 75 -17.20 5.29 6.48
C GLY A 75 -18.54 4.70 5.96
N LYS A 76 -19.07 5.18 4.82
CA LYS A 76 -20.15 4.46 4.12
C LYS A 76 -19.74 4.11 2.70
N ASN A 77 -19.85 2.82 2.36
CA ASN A 77 -19.70 2.18 1.05
C ASN A 77 -20.72 2.70 -0.01
N ARG A 78 -20.99 4.02 -0.05
CA ARG A 78 -21.98 4.63 -0.95
C ARG A 78 -21.49 4.62 -2.38
N ALA A 79 -20.21 4.89 -2.59
CA ALA A 79 -19.57 4.77 -3.89
C ALA A 79 -19.70 3.30 -4.36
N ASP A 80 -19.29 2.35 -3.53
CA ASP A 80 -19.30 0.92 -3.86
C ASP A 80 -20.72 0.39 -4.14
N ILE A 81 -21.69 0.73 -3.28
CA ILE A 81 -23.10 0.35 -3.48
C ILE A 81 -23.64 0.99 -4.77
N ARG A 82 -23.37 2.28 -5.00
CA ARG A 82 -23.88 2.96 -6.19
C ARG A 82 -23.25 2.39 -7.46
N MET A 83 -21.94 2.17 -7.44
CA MET A 83 -21.20 1.56 -8.53
C MET A 83 -21.70 0.15 -8.83
N ALA A 84 -21.92 -0.68 -7.80
CA ALA A 84 -22.47 -2.03 -7.97
C ALA A 84 -23.87 -2.04 -8.56
N LEU A 85 -24.74 -1.12 -8.12
CA LEU A 85 -26.10 -0.97 -8.67
C LEU A 85 -26.06 -0.54 -10.14
N ASP A 86 -25.26 0.46 -10.47
CA ASP A 86 -25.11 0.95 -11.84
C ASP A 86 -24.53 -0.14 -12.77
N ALA A 87 -23.53 -0.90 -12.31
CA ALA A 87 -22.95 -2.00 -13.07
C ALA A 87 -23.96 -3.13 -13.33
N LEU A 88 -24.74 -3.50 -12.32
CA LEU A 88 -25.78 -4.52 -12.46
C LEU A 88 -26.92 -4.04 -13.37
N GLU A 89 -27.33 -2.77 -13.26
CA GLU A 89 -28.33 -2.16 -14.15
C GLU A 89 -27.87 -2.23 -15.62
N VAL A 90 -26.61 -1.88 -15.89
CA VAL A 90 -26.02 -1.98 -17.23
C VAL A 90 -26.02 -3.43 -17.72
N ALA A 91 -25.63 -4.40 -16.88
CA ALA A 91 -25.62 -5.81 -17.24
C ALA A 91 -27.00 -6.35 -17.62
N ILE A 92 -28.06 -5.81 -17.02
CA ILE A 92 -29.45 -6.19 -17.29
C ILE A 92 -30.01 -5.46 -18.52
N GLN A 93 -29.81 -4.14 -18.62
CA GLN A 93 -30.45 -3.30 -19.64
C GLN A 93 -29.70 -3.27 -20.97
N ARG A 94 -28.40 -3.56 -20.98
CA ARG A 94 -27.54 -3.46 -22.16
C ARG A 94 -26.88 -4.81 -22.47
N PRO A 95 -27.64 -5.78 -23.02
CA PRO A 95 -27.13 -7.13 -23.25
C PRO A 95 -25.97 -7.21 -24.24
N GLN A 96 -25.78 -6.19 -25.06
CA GLN A 96 -24.65 -6.04 -25.99
C GLN A 96 -23.30 -5.76 -25.30
N ILE A 97 -23.30 -5.36 -24.04
CA ILE A 97 -22.07 -5.17 -23.24
C ILE A 97 -21.75 -6.51 -22.59
N ASP A 98 -20.67 -7.14 -23.06
CA ASP A 98 -20.20 -8.46 -22.67
C ASP A 98 -19.04 -8.40 -21.69
N THR A 99 -18.29 -7.28 -21.65
CA THR A 99 -17.13 -7.11 -20.77
C THR A 99 -17.32 -5.97 -19.77
N PHE A 100 -17.12 -6.29 -18.50
CA PHE A 100 -17.19 -5.34 -17.38
C PHE A 100 -15.81 -5.17 -16.75
N VAL A 101 -15.34 -3.93 -16.73
CA VAL A 101 -14.07 -3.55 -16.10
C VAL A 101 -14.35 -2.90 -14.76
N ILE A 102 -13.85 -3.48 -13.69
CA ILE A 102 -13.96 -2.99 -12.32
C ILE A 102 -12.58 -2.49 -11.90
N ILE A 103 -12.43 -1.17 -11.79
CA ILE A 103 -11.17 -0.55 -11.37
C ILE A 103 -11.26 -0.22 -9.88
N SER A 104 -10.77 -1.13 -9.04
CA SER A 104 -10.70 -1.01 -7.58
C SER A 104 -9.76 -2.08 -6.99
N GLY A 105 -9.20 -1.84 -5.81
CA GLY A 105 -8.49 -2.83 -4.99
C GLY A 105 -9.36 -3.49 -3.92
N ASP A 106 -10.60 -3.04 -3.72
CA ASP A 106 -11.44 -3.44 -2.59
C ASP A 106 -12.13 -4.81 -2.80
N SER A 107 -11.93 -5.73 -1.85
CA SER A 107 -12.60 -7.03 -1.85
C SER A 107 -14.13 -6.97 -1.75
N ASP A 108 -14.71 -5.85 -1.29
CA ASP A 108 -16.16 -5.68 -1.18
C ASP A 108 -16.88 -5.74 -2.54
N PHE A 109 -16.15 -5.62 -3.66
CA PHE A 109 -16.69 -5.82 -5.01
C PHE A 109 -16.80 -7.30 -5.44
N GLY A 110 -16.27 -8.25 -4.67
CA GLY A 110 -16.35 -9.69 -4.99
C GLY A 110 -17.76 -10.22 -5.30
N PRO A 111 -18.80 -9.86 -4.52
CA PRO A 111 -20.19 -10.22 -4.82
C PRO A 111 -20.71 -9.65 -6.14
N LEU A 112 -20.33 -8.42 -6.50
CA LEU A 112 -20.68 -7.80 -7.80
C LEU A 112 -20.08 -8.60 -8.95
N VAL A 113 -18.77 -8.90 -8.87
CA VAL A 113 -18.06 -9.70 -9.88
C VAL A 113 -18.72 -11.07 -10.05
N THR A 114 -19.06 -11.73 -8.94
CA THR A 114 -19.76 -13.02 -8.96
C THR A 114 -21.12 -12.90 -9.67
N LYS A 115 -21.90 -11.85 -9.39
CA LYS A 115 -23.19 -11.63 -10.05
C LYS A 115 -23.05 -11.34 -11.54
N LEU A 116 -22.10 -10.50 -11.95
CA LEU A 116 -21.85 -10.22 -13.37
C LEU A 116 -21.53 -11.51 -14.14
N ARG A 117 -20.76 -12.42 -13.53
CA ARG A 117 -20.47 -13.75 -14.09
C ARG A 117 -21.71 -14.64 -14.17
N GLU A 118 -22.59 -14.61 -13.17
CA GLU A 118 -23.88 -15.32 -13.25
C GLU A 118 -24.73 -14.85 -14.45
N TYR A 119 -24.62 -13.57 -14.84
CA TYR A 119 -25.22 -13.02 -16.06
C TYR A 119 -24.43 -13.31 -17.35
N GLY A 120 -23.38 -14.13 -17.28
CA GLY A 120 -22.55 -14.51 -18.42
C GLY A 120 -21.62 -13.40 -18.93
N ARG A 121 -21.30 -12.39 -18.12
CA ARG A 121 -20.39 -11.30 -18.47
C ARG A 121 -18.95 -11.68 -18.15
N TYR A 122 -18.01 -11.23 -18.99
CA TYR A 122 -16.58 -11.29 -18.71
C TYR A 122 -16.21 -10.17 -17.73
N THR A 123 -15.43 -10.51 -16.70
CA THR A 123 -15.05 -9.57 -15.64
C THR A 123 -13.54 -9.33 -15.61
N LEU A 124 -13.14 -8.08 -15.87
CA LEU A 124 -11.76 -7.61 -15.78
C LEU A 124 -11.61 -6.73 -14.54
N GLY A 125 -10.81 -7.16 -13.56
CA GLY A 125 -10.41 -6.31 -12.45
C GLY A 125 -9.14 -5.53 -12.79
N ILE A 126 -9.08 -4.27 -12.38
CA ILE A 126 -7.84 -3.48 -12.40
C ILE A 126 -7.65 -2.87 -11.02
N GLY A 127 -6.49 -3.07 -10.41
CA GLY A 127 -6.23 -2.49 -9.10
C GLY A 127 -4.75 -2.50 -8.72
N PRO A 128 -4.34 -1.60 -7.83
CA PRO A 128 -2.97 -1.49 -7.35
C PRO A 128 -2.49 -2.72 -6.59
N ARG A 129 -1.27 -3.19 -6.86
CA ARG A 129 -0.77 -4.48 -6.36
C ARG A 129 -0.73 -4.56 -4.83
N GLU A 130 -0.30 -3.50 -4.17
CA GLU A 130 -0.06 -3.51 -2.72
C GLU A 130 -1.34 -3.53 -1.88
N VAL A 131 -2.40 -2.87 -2.37
CA VAL A 131 -3.66 -2.73 -1.62
C VAL A 131 -4.79 -3.61 -2.19
N THR A 132 -4.58 -4.26 -3.34
CA THR A 132 -5.54 -5.21 -3.89
C THR A 132 -5.60 -6.48 -3.03
N HIS A 133 -6.78 -6.74 -2.48
CA HIS A 133 -7.00 -7.98 -1.73
C HIS A 133 -7.03 -9.20 -2.67
N PRO A 134 -6.30 -10.31 -2.37
CA PRO A 134 -6.23 -11.48 -3.24
C PRO A 134 -7.58 -12.12 -3.60
N LEU A 135 -8.61 -11.93 -2.78
CA LEU A 135 -9.96 -12.43 -3.04
C LEU A 135 -10.62 -11.73 -4.23
N LEU A 136 -10.41 -10.42 -4.43
CA LEU A 136 -10.95 -9.70 -5.58
C LEU A 136 -10.32 -10.22 -6.87
N ALA A 137 -8.99 -10.32 -6.88
CA ALA A 137 -8.23 -10.83 -8.02
C ALA A 137 -8.67 -12.26 -8.42
N ARG A 138 -8.98 -13.10 -7.42
CA ARG A 138 -9.50 -14.47 -7.65
C ARG A 138 -10.95 -14.53 -8.14
N ALA A 139 -11.75 -13.50 -7.89
CA ALA A 139 -13.15 -13.46 -8.29
C ALA A 139 -13.31 -13.10 -9.79
N CYS A 140 -12.45 -12.22 -10.30
CA CYS A 140 -12.47 -11.77 -11.70
C CYS A 140 -12.04 -12.89 -12.66
N ASP A 141 -12.49 -12.81 -13.92
CA ASP A 141 -11.98 -13.67 -14.99
C ASP A 141 -10.55 -13.32 -15.38
N GLU A 142 -10.24 -12.03 -15.34
CA GLU A 142 -8.90 -11.48 -15.51
C GLU A 142 -8.68 -10.37 -14.49
N PHE A 143 -7.47 -10.29 -13.94
CA PHE A 143 -7.07 -9.18 -13.08
C PHE A 143 -5.74 -8.62 -13.56
N VAL A 144 -5.67 -7.30 -13.69
CA VAL A 144 -4.50 -6.57 -14.16
C VAL A 144 -4.08 -5.60 -13.06
N PHE A 145 -2.81 -5.63 -12.68
CA PHE A 145 -2.30 -4.67 -11.72
C PHE A 145 -2.22 -3.29 -12.35
N LEU A 146 -2.61 -2.26 -11.59
CA LEU A 146 -2.70 -0.90 -12.09
C LEU A 146 -1.34 -0.40 -12.61
N GLU A 147 -0.25 -0.75 -11.93
CA GLU A 147 1.15 -0.50 -12.34
C GLU A 147 1.40 -0.98 -13.78
N VAL A 148 0.98 -2.22 -14.09
CA VAL A 148 1.10 -2.82 -15.43
C VAL A 148 0.23 -2.10 -16.45
N ALA A 149 -0.99 -1.69 -16.06
CA ALA A 149 -1.89 -0.93 -16.94
C ALA A 149 -1.37 0.49 -17.23
N LEU A 150 -0.55 1.05 -16.33
CA LEU A 150 0.08 2.36 -16.50
C LEU A 150 1.35 2.32 -17.36
N GLY A 151 1.75 1.15 -17.87
CA GLY A 151 2.95 1.00 -18.67
C GLY A 151 4.23 0.89 -17.82
N GLU A 152 4.11 0.74 -16.50
CA GLU A 152 5.24 0.29 -15.69
C GLU A 152 5.51 -1.16 -16.08
N MET A 153 6.58 -1.36 -16.86
CA MET A 153 7.08 -2.72 -17.09
C MET A 153 7.30 -3.34 -15.71
N ALA A 154 6.74 -4.53 -15.50
CA ALA A 154 7.22 -5.42 -14.46
C ALA A 154 8.65 -5.84 -14.86
N GLU A 155 9.62 -4.94 -14.71
CA GLU A 155 11.03 -5.27 -14.67
C GLU A 155 11.31 -5.94 -13.32
N ASP A 156 10.74 -7.13 -13.12
CA ASP A 156 11.24 -8.09 -12.13
C ASP A 156 10.83 -9.56 -12.38
N ASP A 157 10.33 -9.92 -13.58
CA ASP A 157 9.97 -11.32 -13.86
C ASP A 157 11.14 -12.16 -14.44
N HIS A 158 12.38 -11.66 -14.31
CA HIS A 158 13.62 -12.35 -14.72
C HIS A 158 14.53 -12.74 -13.54
N LEU A 159 13.98 -12.89 -12.33
CA LEU A 159 14.72 -13.47 -11.20
C LEU A 159 14.28 -14.92 -10.92
N GLY A 160 14.99 -15.85 -11.55
CA GLY A 160 15.11 -17.25 -11.14
C GLY A 160 14.13 -18.22 -11.79
N GLU A 161 14.63 -19.14 -12.62
CA GLU A 161 13.87 -20.32 -13.03
C GLU A 161 13.34 -21.05 -11.77
N PRO A 162 12.04 -21.37 -11.69
CA PRO A 162 11.49 -22.16 -10.60
C PRO A 162 12.12 -23.56 -10.59
N PRO A 163 12.31 -24.18 -9.41
CA PRO A 163 12.94 -25.49 -9.31
C PRO A 163 12.15 -26.52 -10.16
N PRO A 164 12.84 -27.40 -10.93
CA PRO A 164 12.20 -28.34 -11.87
C PRO A 164 11.12 -29.24 -11.24
N ALA A 165 11.21 -29.47 -9.93
CA ALA A 165 10.28 -30.31 -9.18
C ALA A 165 8.87 -29.71 -9.09
N ASP A 166 8.74 -28.39 -8.96
CA ASP A 166 7.45 -27.72 -8.78
C ASP A 166 6.69 -27.63 -10.11
N VAL A 167 7.42 -27.43 -11.22
CA VAL A 167 6.86 -27.42 -12.58
C VAL A 167 6.31 -28.80 -12.96
N GLU A 168 7.05 -29.88 -12.67
CA GLU A 168 6.60 -31.24 -12.98
C GLU A 168 5.42 -31.67 -12.10
N ALA A 169 5.43 -31.32 -10.80
CA ALA A 169 4.29 -31.58 -9.91
C ALA A 169 3.01 -30.89 -10.40
N ALA A 170 3.12 -29.63 -10.82
CA ALA A 170 2.04 -28.87 -11.43
C ALA A 170 1.53 -29.52 -12.75
N ARG A 171 2.44 -29.96 -13.63
CA ARG A 171 2.10 -30.68 -14.87
C ARG A 171 1.38 -32.00 -14.60
N GLN A 172 1.81 -32.76 -13.59
CA GLN A 172 1.12 -33.99 -13.16
C GLN A 172 -0.27 -33.70 -12.60
N LEU A 173 -0.44 -32.61 -11.85
CA LEU A 173 -1.74 -32.17 -11.34
C LEU A 173 -2.70 -31.80 -12.49
N LEU A 174 -2.21 -31.10 -13.52
CA LEU A 174 -2.98 -30.76 -14.72
C LEU A 174 -3.47 -32.02 -15.45
N LEU A 175 -2.59 -33.01 -15.65
CA LEU A 175 -2.96 -34.28 -16.27
C LEU A 175 -4.01 -35.05 -15.44
N LYS A 176 -3.89 -35.04 -14.11
CA LYS A 176 -4.89 -35.65 -13.21
C LYS A 176 -6.25 -34.94 -13.34
N ALA A 177 -6.27 -33.61 -13.34
CA ALA A 177 -7.50 -32.84 -13.49
C ALA A 177 -8.16 -33.09 -14.87
N LEU A 178 -7.37 -33.16 -15.95
CA LEU A 178 -7.87 -33.51 -17.28
C LEU A 178 -8.45 -34.93 -17.33
N ARG A 179 -7.84 -35.91 -16.65
CA ARG A 179 -8.41 -37.27 -16.54
C ARG A 179 -9.75 -37.30 -15.82
N VAL A 180 -9.93 -36.49 -14.78
CA VAL A 180 -11.23 -36.36 -14.07
C VAL A 180 -12.31 -35.86 -15.04
N HIS A 181 -12.01 -34.86 -15.87
CA HIS A 181 -12.97 -34.37 -16.87
C HIS A 181 -13.17 -35.35 -18.04
N ALA A 182 -12.14 -36.11 -18.42
CA ALA A 182 -12.25 -37.18 -19.41
C ALA A 182 -13.23 -38.27 -18.98
N GLN A 183 -13.15 -38.74 -17.72
CA GLN A 183 -14.07 -39.74 -17.16
C GLN A 183 -15.52 -39.26 -17.09
N ARG A 184 -15.73 -37.94 -16.99
CA ARG A 184 -17.05 -37.29 -16.99
C ARG A 184 -17.55 -36.96 -18.39
N ASN A 185 -16.78 -37.27 -19.43
CA ASN A 185 -17.08 -36.96 -20.83
C ASN A 185 -17.29 -35.44 -21.08
N GLU A 186 -16.53 -34.60 -20.36
CA GLU A 186 -16.63 -33.14 -20.39
C GLU A 186 -15.47 -32.46 -21.17
N LEU A 187 -14.83 -33.18 -22.08
CA LEU A 187 -13.73 -32.64 -22.90
C LEU A 187 -14.24 -32.14 -24.27
N PRO A 188 -13.76 -30.99 -24.77
CA PRO A 188 -12.83 -30.04 -24.14
C PRO A 188 -13.46 -29.32 -22.93
N VAL A 189 -12.69 -29.15 -21.85
CA VAL A 189 -13.17 -28.52 -20.60
C VAL A 189 -12.78 -27.05 -20.56
N LEU A 190 -13.64 -26.18 -20.02
CA LEU A 190 -13.33 -24.77 -19.78
C LEU A 190 -12.11 -24.64 -18.86
N ALA A 191 -11.12 -23.81 -19.23
CA ALA A 191 -9.90 -23.60 -18.46
C ALA A 191 -10.17 -23.21 -17.00
N ALA A 192 -11.18 -22.36 -16.74
CA ALA A 192 -11.60 -21.99 -15.39
C ALA A 192 -12.10 -23.20 -14.57
N LYS A 193 -12.87 -24.10 -15.20
CA LYS A 193 -13.38 -25.33 -14.54
C LYS A 193 -12.23 -26.32 -14.30
N LEU A 194 -11.28 -26.39 -15.21
CA LEU A 194 -10.07 -27.21 -15.05
C LEU A 194 -9.22 -26.72 -13.88
N LYS A 195 -9.02 -25.40 -13.74
CA LYS A 195 -8.30 -24.78 -12.61
C LYS A 195 -8.98 -25.08 -11.27
N GLN A 196 -10.32 -25.00 -11.20
CA GLN A 196 -11.06 -25.37 -9.99
C GLN A 196 -10.85 -26.84 -9.61
N THR A 197 -10.85 -27.75 -10.59
CA THR A 197 -10.56 -29.18 -10.34
C THR A 197 -9.12 -29.39 -9.86
N MET A 198 -8.15 -28.65 -10.39
CA MET A 198 -6.77 -28.70 -9.90
C MET A 198 -6.65 -28.25 -8.45
N LEU A 199 -7.29 -27.13 -8.08
CA LEU A 199 -7.30 -26.60 -6.71
C LEU A 199 -8.03 -27.52 -5.71
N LEU A 200 -9.02 -28.29 -6.18
CA LEU A 200 -9.69 -29.32 -5.39
C LEU A 200 -8.80 -30.55 -5.15
N LEU A 201 -7.94 -30.88 -6.11
CA LEU A 201 -6.99 -32.00 -6.00
C LEU A 201 -5.75 -31.61 -5.18
N ASP A 202 -5.32 -30.35 -5.28
CA ASP A 202 -4.23 -29.78 -4.50
C ASP A 202 -4.46 -28.28 -4.27
N SER A 203 -4.78 -27.91 -3.03
CA SER A 203 -5.04 -26.52 -2.64
C SER A 203 -3.80 -25.63 -2.60
N ALA A 204 -2.60 -26.22 -2.65
CA ALA A 204 -1.33 -25.48 -2.66
C ALA A 204 -0.91 -25.03 -4.07
N PHE A 205 -1.58 -25.53 -5.12
CA PHE A 205 -1.27 -25.17 -6.49
C PHE A 205 -1.45 -23.66 -6.77
N ASN A 206 -0.40 -23.04 -7.31
CA ASN A 206 -0.38 -21.64 -7.74
C ASN A 206 0.53 -21.50 -8.97
N GLU A 207 0.04 -20.91 -10.04
CA GLU A 207 0.79 -20.74 -11.29
C GLU A 207 1.98 -19.79 -11.14
N ALA A 208 1.86 -18.82 -10.23
CA ALA A 208 2.97 -17.93 -9.88
C ALA A 208 4.11 -18.70 -9.18
N ALA A 209 3.80 -19.78 -8.45
CA ALA A 209 4.82 -20.62 -7.83
C ALA A 209 5.63 -21.43 -8.85
N VAL A 210 5.09 -21.63 -10.06
CA VAL A 210 5.78 -22.27 -11.18
C VAL A 210 6.23 -21.29 -12.26
N GLY A 211 6.33 -20.00 -11.91
CA GLY A 211 6.92 -18.96 -12.77
C GLY A 211 6.00 -18.43 -13.87
N TYR A 212 4.68 -18.60 -13.73
CA TYR A 212 3.73 -18.07 -14.71
C TYR A 212 2.75 -17.08 -14.07
N PRO A 213 2.60 -15.86 -14.64
CA PRO A 213 1.75 -14.83 -14.05
C PRO A 213 0.26 -15.17 -14.14
N GLN A 214 -0.13 -16.03 -15.08
CA GLN A 214 -1.51 -16.42 -15.32
C GLN A 214 -1.63 -17.89 -15.69
N PHE A 215 -2.75 -18.52 -15.33
CA PHE A 215 -3.07 -19.89 -15.72
C PHE A 215 -3.14 -20.09 -17.23
N LYS A 216 -3.59 -19.06 -17.96
CA LYS A 216 -3.59 -19.07 -19.41
C LYS A 216 -2.17 -19.19 -19.97
N THR A 217 -1.25 -18.32 -19.55
CA THR A 217 0.16 -18.34 -19.96
C THR A 217 0.81 -19.68 -19.63
N TRP A 218 0.47 -20.24 -18.47
CA TRP A 218 0.91 -21.57 -18.09
C TRP A 218 0.40 -22.65 -19.06
N LEU A 219 -0.90 -22.67 -19.39
CA LEU A 219 -1.46 -23.63 -20.35
C LEU A 219 -0.86 -23.49 -21.75
N GLU A 220 -0.61 -22.27 -22.22
CA GLU A 220 0.00 -21.99 -23.54
C GLU A 220 1.42 -22.58 -23.64
N GLN A 221 2.15 -22.63 -22.53
CA GLN A 221 3.50 -23.19 -22.44
C GLN A 221 3.53 -24.71 -22.22
N ASN A 222 2.37 -25.32 -21.95
CA ASN A 222 2.22 -26.77 -21.77
C ASN A 222 1.52 -27.45 -22.95
N THR A 223 1.48 -26.81 -24.12
CA THR A 223 0.88 -27.33 -25.37
C THR A 223 1.52 -28.62 -25.89
N ASP A 224 2.64 -29.05 -25.29
CA ASP A 224 3.23 -30.35 -25.54
C ASP A 224 2.39 -31.52 -24.99
N ILE A 225 1.55 -31.28 -23.97
CA ILE A 225 0.67 -32.28 -23.33
C ILE A 225 -0.84 -32.00 -23.50
N LEU A 226 -1.22 -30.83 -24.01
CA LEU A 226 -2.60 -30.39 -24.16
C LEU A 226 -2.88 -29.73 -25.52
N THR A 227 -4.15 -29.70 -25.90
CA THR A 227 -4.67 -28.94 -27.05
C THR A 227 -5.59 -27.84 -26.53
N LEU A 228 -5.37 -26.62 -26.99
CA LEU A 228 -6.19 -25.45 -26.67
C LEU A 228 -7.19 -25.16 -27.79
N PHE A 229 -8.43 -24.88 -27.38
CA PHE A 229 -9.50 -24.46 -28.26
C PHE A 229 -10.09 -23.14 -27.76
N VAL A 230 -10.60 -22.33 -28.68
CA VAL A 230 -11.31 -21.09 -28.32
C VAL A 230 -12.73 -21.15 -28.86
N LYS A 231 -13.72 -21.05 -27.97
CA LYS A 231 -15.15 -21.00 -28.32
C LYS A 231 -15.82 -19.92 -27.49
N ASP A 232 -16.59 -19.04 -28.13
CA ASP A 232 -17.30 -17.94 -27.48
C ASP A 232 -16.38 -17.09 -26.57
N HIS A 233 -15.16 -16.79 -27.05
CA HIS A 233 -14.11 -16.05 -26.33
C HIS A 233 -13.61 -16.70 -25.03
N GLN A 234 -13.99 -17.96 -24.78
CA GLN A 234 -13.53 -18.74 -23.64
C GLN A 234 -12.48 -19.78 -24.08
N LEU A 235 -11.50 -20.00 -23.21
CA LEU A 235 -10.44 -20.97 -23.42
C LEU A 235 -10.89 -22.36 -22.94
N TYR A 236 -10.82 -23.33 -23.85
CA TYR A 236 -11.10 -24.73 -23.58
C TYR A 236 -9.84 -25.56 -23.76
N VAL A 237 -9.69 -26.58 -22.91
CA VAL A 237 -8.50 -27.41 -22.81
C VAL A 237 -8.90 -28.87 -22.99
N ALA A 238 -8.16 -29.61 -23.80
CA ALA A 238 -8.26 -31.05 -23.88
C ALA A 238 -6.87 -31.69 -23.87
N PRO A 239 -6.74 -32.99 -23.55
CA PRO A 239 -5.51 -33.72 -23.75
C PRO A 239 -5.05 -33.66 -25.21
N ARG A 240 -3.75 -33.71 -25.46
CA ARG A 240 -3.20 -33.65 -26.83
C ARG A 240 -3.75 -34.73 -27.77
N GLU A 241 -4.09 -35.89 -27.23
CA GLU A 241 -4.64 -37.03 -27.96
C GLU A 241 -6.15 -36.91 -28.26
N PHE A 242 -6.79 -35.83 -27.81
CA PHE A 242 -8.23 -35.62 -28.01
C PHE A 242 -8.56 -35.43 -29.49
N SER A 243 -9.43 -36.29 -30.01
CA SER A 243 -9.97 -36.16 -31.37
C SER A 243 -11.12 -35.14 -31.36
N PRO A 244 -10.95 -33.96 -31.99
CA PRO A 244 -11.99 -32.92 -31.97
C PRO A 244 -13.26 -33.40 -32.67
N THR A 245 -14.41 -33.23 -32.02
CA THR A 245 -15.72 -33.41 -32.66
C THR A 245 -15.96 -32.27 -33.67
N PRO A 246 -16.92 -32.40 -34.62
CA PRO A 246 -17.16 -31.39 -35.66
C PRO A 246 -17.33 -29.95 -35.14
N GLU A 247 -17.78 -29.78 -33.89
CA GLU A 247 -17.91 -28.46 -33.23
C GLU A 247 -16.58 -27.76 -32.90
N TRP A 248 -15.47 -28.48 -32.91
CA TRP A 248 -14.14 -28.02 -32.46
C TRP A 248 -13.07 -28.04 -33.55
N VAL A 249 -13.38 -28.56 -34.75
CA VAL A 249 -12.41 -28.72 -35.86
C VAL A 249 -11.89 -27.38 -36.37
N ASP A 250 -12.71 -26.33 -36.39
CA ASP A 250 -12.37 -25.00 -36.95
C ASP A 250 -11.94 -23.97 -35.88
N ARG A 251 -11.60 -24.41 -34.65
CA ARG A 251 -11.29 -23.53 -33.50
C ARG A 251 -9.93 -23.76 -32.82
N PRO A 252 -8.84 -24.11 -33.53
CA PRO A 252 -7.54 -24.26 -32.91
C PRO A 252 -6.96 -22.91 -32.47
N TRP A 253 -6.30 -22.88 -31.32
CA TRP A 253 -5.48 -21.75 -30.89
C TRP A 253 -4.09 -21.82 -31.57
N SER A 254 -3.62 -20.70 -32.15
CA SER A 254 -2.33 -20.59 -32.83
C SER A 254 -1.43 -19.55 -32.16
N PRO A 255 -0.19 -19.87 -31.77
CA PRO A 255 0.76 -18.89 -31.26
C PRO A 255 1.49 -18.19 -32.41
N SER A 256 1.23 -16.90 -32.63
CA SER A 256 2.09 -16.09 -33.51
C SER A 256 2.09 -14.59 -33.15
N SER A 257 3.13 -14.15 -32.43
CA SER A 257 4.00 -13.01 -32.80
C SER A 257 5.06 -12.73 -31.71
N LEU A 258 6.16 -13.49 -31.69
CA LEU A 258 7.45 -13.05 -31.14
C LEU A 258 8.46 -13.12 -32.28
N ALA A 259 8.94 -11.96 -32.71
CA ALA A 259 10.09 -11.87 -33.60
C ALA A 259 11.36 -11.77 -32.74
N ASN A 260 12.31 -12.63 -33.11
CA ASN A 260 13.75 -12.59 -32.84
C ASN A 260 14.26 -13.14 -31.50
N GLY A 261 14.48 -14.46 -31.50
CA GLY A 261 15.84 -14.98 -31.69
C GLY A 261 16.56 -15.54 -30.46
N GLN A 262 16.60 -16.86 -30.32
CA GLN A 262 17.83 -17.67 -30.44
C GLN A 262 17.60 -19.17 -30.13
N SER A 263 18.05 -19.99 -31.09
CA SER A 263 18.63 -21.34 -31.04
C SER A 263 18.25 -22.39 -29.98
N HIS A 264 17.85 -23.55 -30.51
CA HIS A 264 17.70 -24.87 -29.89
C HIS A 264 18.94 -25.48 -29.20
N LEU A 265 18.66 -26.41 -28.26
CA LEU A 265 19.19 -27.80 -28.05
C LEU A 265 19.64 -28.06 -26.58
N PRO A 266 19.74 -29.33 -26.09
CA PRO A 266 18.81 -30.46 -26.12
C PRO A 266 18.61 -31.09 -24.70
N ALA A 267 17.61 -31.96 -24.57
CA ALA A 267 17.27 -32.67 -23.33
C ALA A 267 18.37 -33.62 -22.84
N VAL A 268 18.68 -33.56 -21.53
CA VAL A 268 19.46 -34.58 -20.80
C VAL A 268 18.59 -35.20 -19.72
N SER A 269 18.65 -36.52 -19.63
CA SER A 269 17.85 -37.40 -18.77
C SER A 269 18.69 -37.86 -17.57
N VAL A 270 18.21 -37.66 -16.33
CA VAL A 270 18.72 -38.35 -15.12
C VAL A 270 17.58 -38.36 -14.07
N SER A 271 16.90 -39.51 -13.87
CA SER A 271 17.09 -40.49 -12.79
C SER A 271 16.80 -39.97 -11.36
N ALA A 272 15.76 -40.57 -10.78
CA ALA A 272 15.20 -40.28 -9.46
C ALA A 272 16.18 -40.53 -8.30
N VAL A 273 16.24 -39.59 -7.35
CA VAL A 273 16.73 -39.85 -5.98
C VAL A 273 15.82 -39.15 -4.97
N SER A 274 15.62 -39.87 -3.88
CA SER A 274 14.65 -39.78 -2.79
C SER A 274 14.63 -38.50 -1.96
N ALA A 275 13.41 -38.13 -1.57
CA ALA A 275 13.09 -37.11 -0.58
C ALA A 275 13.75 -37.36 0.77
N THR A 276 14.40 -36.33 1.31
CA THR A 276 14.69 -36.22 2.75
C THR A 276 14.37 -34.79 3.21
N GLU A 277 13.73 -34.71 4.37
CA GLU A 277 13.11 -33.59 5.06
C GLU A 277 13.90 -32.26 5.00
N MET A 278 13.22 -31.15 4.64
CA MET A 278 13.74 -29.79 4.74
C MET A 278 13.13 -29.04 5.94
N THR A 279 13.98 -28.71 6.91
CA THR A 279 13.81 -27.62 7.89
C THR A 279 13.86 -26.24 7.19
N PRO A 280 13.23 -25.19 7.75
CA PRO A 280 13.19 -23.87 7.12
C PRO A 280 14.59 -23.22 7.09
N LEU A 281 15.02 -22.79 5.89
CA LEU A 281 16.30 -22.13 5.64
C LEU A 281 16.25 -20.66 6.12
N ASN A 282 17.20 -20.26 6.97
CA ASN A 282 17.48 -18.85 7.24
C ASN A 282 18.05 -18.18 5.98
N LEU A 283 17.46 -17.05 5.56
CA LEU A 283 17.91 -16.25 4.42
C LEU A 283 19.29 -15.63 4.67
N SER A 284 20.13 -15.49 3.64
CA SER A 284 21.42 -14.78 3.76
C SER A 284 21.24 -13.26 3.91
N LEU A 285 22.22 -12.55 4.50
CA LEU A 285 22.16 -11.09 4.67
C LEU A 285 21.94 -10.36 3.33
N ARG A 286 22.62 -10.78 2.26
CA ARG A 286 22.40 -10.27 0.90
C ARG A 286 20.95 -10.41 0.45
N GLN A 287 20.33 -11.58 0.69
CA GLN A 287 18.94 -11.80 0.35
C GLN A 287 18.00 -10.90 1.17
N GLN A 288 18.32 -10.68 2.44
CA GLN A 288 17.55 -9.79 3.31
C GLN A 288 17.66 -8.32 2.86
N TYR A 289 18.86 -7.85 2.50
CA TYR A 289 19.07 -6.51 1.95
C TYR A 289 18.29 -6.31 0.64
N ASN A 290 18.43 -7.24 -0.31
CA ASN A 290 17.73 -7.17 -1.58
C ASN A 290 16.20 -7.17 -1.40
N GLN A 291 15.67 -7.97 -0.46
CA GLN A 291 14.24 -7.94 -0.14
C GLN A 291 13.79 -6.56 0.36
N ILE A 292 14.57 -5.90 1.21
CA ILE A 292 14.26 -4.56 1.70
C ILE A 292 14.30 -3.55 0.56
N PHE A 293 15.33 -3.59 -0.27
CA PHE A 293 15.50 -2.62 -1.35
C PHE A 293 14.46 -2.79 -2.46
N THR A 294 14.12 -4.02 -2.83
CA THR A 294 13.04 -4.32 -3.76
C THR A 294 11.70 -3.85 -3.20
N ARG A 295 11.41 -4.13 -1.92
CA ARG A 295 10.18 -3.66 -1.26
C ARG A 295 10.08 -2.13 -1.25
N LEU A 296 11.20 -1.44 -1.08
CA LEU A 296 11.24 0.03 -1.06
C LEU A 296 11.40 0.66 -2.45
N LYS A 297 11.40 -0.16 -3.51
CA LYS A 297 11.61 0.26 -4.91
C LYS A 297 12.91 1.06 -5.10
N MET A 298 13.97 0.69 -4.36
CA MET A 298 15.25 1.41 -4.36
C MET A 298 16.29 0.79 -5.32
N THR A 299 16.10 -0.46 -5.76
CA THR A 299 17.07 -1.23 -6.57
C THR A 299 16.73 -1.33 -8.06
N SER A 300 15.68 -0.66 -8.54
CA SER A 300 15.24 -0.74 -9.94
C SER A 300 16.17 -0.05 -10.94
N VAL A 301 17.18 0.70 -10.47
CA VAL A 301 18.08 1.45 -11.34
C VAL A 301 19.54 1.15 -11.03
N ASP A 302 20.30 0.85 -12.08
CA ASP A 302 21.73 0.61 -11.97
C ASP A 302 22.47 1.82 -11.40
N PHE A 303 23.61 1.55 -10.77
CA PHE A 303 24.44 2.55 -10.09
C PHE A 303 24.84 3.74 -10.98
N ALA A 304 25.24 3.48 -12.23
CA ALA A 304 25.75 4.52 -13.11
C ALA A 304 24.61 5.46 -13.52
N THR A 305 23.49 4.90 -13.96
CA THR A 305 22.29 5.67 -14.31
C THR A 305 21.78 6.49 -13.12
N ARG A 306 21.71 5.88 -11.94
CA ARG A 306 21.24 6.54 -10.72
C ARG A 306 22.07 7.76 -10.36
N ARG A 307 23.41 7.63 -10.36
CA ARG A 307 24.30 8.76 -10.04
C ARG A 307 24.27 9.83 -11.12
N ASP A 308 24.26 9.46 -12.39
CA ASP A 308 24.15 10.44 -13.48
C ASP A 308 22.89 11.30 -13.35
N VAL A 309 21.75 10.68 -13.08
CA VAL A 309 20.48 11.40 -12.91
C VAL A 309 20.49 12.28 -11.66
N LEU A 310 20.99 11.78 -10.52
CA LEU A 310 21.11 12.61 -9.31
C LEU A 310 22.00 13.83 -9.54
N ARG A 311 23.10 13.70 -10.28
CA ARG A 311 23.98 14.82 -10.63
C ARG A 311 23.29 15.83 -11.52
N ASP A 312 22.56 15.36 -12.54
CA ASP A 312 21.82 16.26 -13.42
C ASP A 312 20.68 16.98 -12.66
N ILE A 313 19.97 16.30 -11.76
CA ILE A 313 18.99 16.91 -10.86
C ILE A 313 19.66 18.02 -10.02
N TYR A 314 20.78 17.72 -9.38
CA TYR A 314 21.53 18.69 -8.60
C TYR A 314 21.92 19.91 -9.45
N ARG A 315 22.44 19.69 -10.66
CA ARG A 315 22.87 20.76 -11.56
C ARG A 315 21.69 21.68 -11.91
N GLU A 316 20.54 21.13 -12.28
CA GLU A 316 19.35 21.92 -12.60
C GLU A 316 18.86 22.75 -11.41
N LEU A 317 18.79 22.16 -10.22
CA LEU A 317 18.32 22.87 -9.03
C LEU A 317 19.33 23.88 -8.48
N SER A 318 20.63 23.63 -8.66
CA SER A 318 21.69 24.55 -8.28
C SER A 318 21.79 25.75 -9.22
N GLU A 319 21.57 25.56 -10.52
CA GLU A 319 21.61 26.64 -11.52
C GLU A 319 20.33 27.47 -11.54
N ARG A 320 19.16 26.84 -11.31
CA ARG A 320 17.83 27.45 -11.43
C ARG A 320 16.92 27.13 -10.24
N PRO A 321 17.28 27.59 -9.02
CA PRO A 321 16.58 27.22 -7.79
C PRO A 321 15.14 27.76 -7.75
N GLY A 322 14.15 26.85 -7.76
CA GLY A 322 12.73 27.21 -7.65
C GLY A 322 12.10 27.80 -8.90
N GLU A 323 12.78 27.74 -10.05
CA GLU A 323 12.20 28.17 -11.33
C GLU A 323 11.23 27.14 -11.91
N ARG A 324 11.36 25.88 -11.50
CA ARG A 324 10.63 24.74 -12.05
C ARG A 324 9.96 23.92 -10.97
N THR A 325 8.84 23.34 -11.34
CA THR A 325 8.21 22.27 -10.58
C THR A 325 8.98 20.95 -10.75
N THR A 326 8.69 19.96 -9.91
CA THR A 326 9.34 18.64 -10.06
C THR A 326 8.96 18.01 -11.40
N ASP A 327 7.70 18.11 -11.82
CA ASP A 327 7.25 17.47 -13.08
C ASP A 327 7.95 18.07 -14.30
N GLU A 328 8.01 19.40 -14.38
CA GLU A 328 8.70 20.12 -15.46
C GLU A 328 10.20 19.78 -15.53
N LEU A 329 10.86 19.65 -14.38
CA LEU A 329 12.27 19.28 -14.31
C LEU A 329 12.48 17.85 -14.83
N LEU A 330 11.64 16.90 -14.41
CA LEU A 330 11.75 15.51 -14.84
C LEU A 330 11.43 15.33 -16.33
N ASP A 331 10.45 16.06 -16.87
CA ASP A 331 10.13 16.06 -18.31
C ASP A 331 11.31 16.54 -19.15
N GLU A 332 11.92 17.67 -18.78
CA GLU A 332 13.07 18.19 -19.53
C GLU A 332 14.28 17.25 -19.46
N LEU A 333 14.53 16.63 -18.30
CA LEU A 333 15.59 15.62 -18.20
C LEU A 333 15.28 14.41 -19.07
N CYS A 334 14.02 13.96 -19.14
CA CYS A 334 13.58 12.87 -20.01
C CYS A 334 13.86 13.21 -21.49
N GLU A 335 13.39 14.36 -21.96
CA GLU A 335 13.62 14.84 -23.34
C GLU A 335 15.12 14.98 -23.68
N ARG A 336 15.90 15.46 -22.71
CA ARG A 336 17.35 15.61 -22.85
C ARG A 336 18.05 14.26 -23.00
N TYR A 337 17.66 13.26 -22.21
CA TYR A 337 18.23 11.91 -22.33
C TYR A 337 17.82 11.23 -23.63
N GLU A 338 16.57 11.38 -24.06
CA GLU A 338 16.10 10.90 -25.36
C GLU A 338 16.91 11.48 -26.52
N THR A 339 17.19 12.78 -26.48
CA THR A 339 18.01 13.47 -27.48
C THR A 339 19.46 12.96 -27.52
N GLN A 340 19.97 12.49 -26.37
CA GLN A 340 21.31 11.90 -26.25
C GLN A 340 21.33 10.39 -26.60
N GLY A 341 20.19 9.79 -26.90
CA GLY A 341 20.06 8.35 -27.16
C GLY A 341 20.13 7.49 -25.89
N LEU A 342 19.93 8.08 -24.71
CA LEU A 342 19.89 7.39 -23.43
C LEU A 342 18.42 7.06 -23.08
N ILE A 343 18.10 5.78 -22.94
CA ILE A 343 16.74 5.33 -22.58
C ILE A 343 16.57 5.48 -21.07
N ARG A 344 15.98 6.59 -20.63
CA ARG A 344 15.69 6.88 -19.22
C ARG A 344 14.26 7.39 -19.10
N SER A 345 13.32 6.52 -18.73
CA SER A 345 11.90 6.86 -18.66
C SER A 345 11.60 7.88 -17.55
N LYS A 346 10.54 8.67 -17.69
CA LYS A 346 10.05 9.58 -16.63
C LYS A 346 9.82 8.84 -15.30
N THR A 347 9.35 7.58 -15.36
CA THR A 347 9.18 6.70 -14.20
C THR A 347 10.49 6.42 -13.49
N THR A 348 11.55 6.09 -14.24
CA THR A 348 12.92 5.88 -13.71
C THR A 348 13.43 7.14 -13.04
N LEU A 349 13.27 8.31 -13.67
CA LEU A 349 13.70 9.59 -13.11
C LEU A 349 12.93 9.92 -11.82
N ARG A 350 11.63 9.64 -11.77
CA ARG A 350 10.77 9.82 -10.60
C ARG A 350 11.20 8.91 -9.43
N GLN A 351 11.57 7.66 -9.70
CA GLN A 351 12.10 6.75 -8.67
C GLN A 351 13.40 7.27 -8.05
N ILE A 352 14.31 7.79 -8.89
CA ILE A 352 15.57 8.39 -8.43
C ILE A 352 15.31 9.67 -7.63
N TRP A 353 14.37 10.51 -8.09
CA TRP A 353 13.93 11.68 -7.37
C TRP A 353 13.40 11.32 -5.97
N GLN A 354 12.58 10.28 -5.86
CA GLN A 354 12.02 9.83 -4.57
C GLN A 354 13.11 9.48 -3.55
N MET A 355 14.30 9.05 -3.98
CA MET A 355 15.42 8.79 -3.06
C MET A 355 15.85 10.05 -2.32
N GLY A 356 16.09 11.15 -3.06
CA GLY A 356 16.42 12.45 -2.47
C GLY A 356 15.28 12.97 -1.59
N PHE A 357 14.04 12.80 -2.04
CA PHE A 357 12.86 13.23 -1.29
C PHE A 357 12.74 12.55 0.08
N ARG A 358 12.89 11.23 0.14
CA ARG A 358 12.83 10.45 1.40
C ARG A 358 13.95 10.83 2.37
N GLN A 359 15.08 11.31 1.85
CA GLN A 359 16.23 11.74 2.64
C GLN A 359 16.26 13.24 2.91
N ARG A 360 15.15 13.95 2.66
CA ARG A 360 15.01 15.39 2.87
C ARG A 360 16.12 16.18 2.15
N ALA A 361 16.35 15.84 0.88
CA ALA A 361 17.30 16.54 0.03
C ALA A 361 16.70 17.74 -0.71
N PHE A 362 15.39 17.94 -0.59
CA PHE A 362 14.64 19.00 -1.26
C PHE A 362 13.87 19.87 -0.26
N ASP A 363 13.76 21.15 -0.57
CA ASP A 363 12.95 22.13 0.15
C ASP A 363 11.83 22.66 -0.76
N TYR A 364 10.63 22.83 -0.20
CA TYR A 364 9.41 23.32 -0.86
C TYR A 364 8.90 24.63 -0.24
N ARG A 365 9.68 25.28 0.65
CA ARG A 365 9.39 26.57 1.29
C ARG A 365 7.99 26.65 1.92
N ASP A 366 7.74 25.75 2.88
CA ASP A 366 6.50 25.63 3.65
C ASP A 366 5.24 25.25 2.84
N GLN A 367 5.39 24.95 1.54
CA GLN A 367 4.31 24.39 0.73
C GLN A 367 4.27 22.87 0.88
N VAL A 368 3.07 22.29 0.70
CA VAL A 368 2.91 20.83 0.65
C VAL A 368 3.68 20.31 -0.54
N ALA A 369 4.62 19.39 -0.30
CA ALA A 369 5.42 18.77 -1.34
C ALA A 369 4.50 18.12 -2.40
N SER A 370 4.71 18.50 -3.66
CA SER A 370 3.93 18.04 -4.80
C SER A 370 4.77 18.15 -6.07
N VAL A 371 4.47 17.33 -7.09
CA VAL A 371 5.18 17.42 -8.38
C VAL A 371 4.99 18.77 -9.06
N HIS A 372 3.88 19.45 -8.76
CA HIS A 372 3.45 20.71 -9.38
C HIS A 372 3.87 21.95 -8.60
N VAL A 373 4.69 21.80 -7.56
CA VAL A 373 5.17 22.91 -6.74
C VAL A 373 6.66 23.15 -7.04
N PRO A 374 7.11 24.41 -7.10
CA PRO A 374 8.52 24.73 -7.28
C PRO A 374 9.40 24.09 -6.19
N VAL A 375 10.60 23.69 -6.59
CA VAL A 375 11.50 22.92 -5.72
C VAL A 375 12.89 23.55 -5.63
N TRP A 376 13.47 23.47 -4.44
CA TRP A 376 14.84 23.87 -4.11
C TRP A 376 15.64 22.69 -3.57
N LEU A 377 16.96 22.78 -3.65
CA LEU A 377 17.83 21.94 -2.82
C LEU A 377 17.68 22.35 -1.36
N ASP A 378 17.78 21.36 -0.46
CA ASP A 378 17.85 21.62 0.98
C ASP A 378 19.06 22.53 1.30
N ALA A 379 18.89 23.43 2.26
CA ALA A 379 19.89 24.45 2.58
C ALA A 379 21.22 23.87 3.11
N GLU A 380 21.20 22.64 3.64
CA GLU A 380 22.40 21.95 4.11
C GLU A 380 23.20 21.27 2.99
N ILE A 381 22.69 21.27 1.75
CA ILE A 381 23.35 20.66 0.60
C ILE A 381 24.22 21.70 -0.11
N ASP A 382 25.54 21.60 0.09
CA ASP A 382 26.53 22.57 -0.38
C ASP A 382 27.26 22.14 -1.66
N SER A 383 27.07 20.89 -2.10
CA SER A 383 27.81 20.30 -3.20
C SER A 383 27.06 19.14 -3.85
N GLU A 384 27.41 18.85 -5.11
CA GLU A 384 26.88 17.69 -5.85
C GLU A 384 27.17 16.38 -5.11
N ALA A 385 28.37 16.26 -4.52
CA ALA A 385 28.75 15.08 -3.75
C ALA A 385 27.87 14.91 -2.51
N ALA A 386 27.61 15.99 -1.76
CA ALA A 386 26.71 15.97 -0.60
C ALA A 386 25.28 15.60 -1.01
N PHE A 387 24.77 16.11 -2.13
CA PHE A 387 23.44 15.75 -2.63
C PHE A 387 23.31 14.26 -2.94
N VAL A 388 24.27 13.71 -3.69
CA VAL A 388 24.27 12.29 -4.05
C VAL A 388 24.39 11.41 -2.81
N GLN A 389 25.30 11.75 -1.89
CA GLN A 389 25.48 11.07 -0.62
C GLN A 389 24.19 11.08 0.22
N ARG A 390 23.55 12.25 0.34
CA ARG A 390 22.27 12.44 1.03
C ARG A 390 21.20 11.53 0.45
N ALA A 391 21.03 11.52 -0.87
CA ALA A 391 20.03 10.68 -1.54
C ALA A 391 20.29 9.17 -1.36
N GLU A 392 21.55 8.73 -1.48
CA GLU A 392 21.92 7.31 -1.38
C GLU A 392 21.98 6.80 0.07
N SER A 393 22.11 7.69 1.06
CA SER A 393 22.08 7.31 2.49
C SER A 393 20.83 6.51 2.87
N GLY A 394 19.74 6.68 2.13
CA GLY A 394 18.49 5.95 2.34
C GLY A 394 18.63 4.42 2.24
N PHE A 395 19.60 3.91 1.48
CA PHE A 395 19.85 2.46 1.42
C PHE A 395 20.35 1.94 2.76
N VAL A 396 21.35 2.60 3.32
CA VAL A 396 21.94 2.17 4.60
C VAL A 396 20.96 2.42 5.74
N TYR A 397 20.23 3.54 5.70
CA TYR A 397 19.15 3.83 6.65
C TYR A 397 18.06 2.74 6.63
N ALA A 398 17.66 2.26 5.45
CA ALA A 398 16.66 1.19 5.34
C ALA A 398 17.10 -0.12 6.00
N VAL A 399 18.41 -0.44 5.94
CA VAL A 399 18.99 -1.62 6.58
C VAL A 399 19.03 -1.46 8.10
N VAL A 400 19.48 -0.29 8.59
CA VAL A 400 19.47 0.03 10.03
C VAL A 400 18.05 0.03 10.60
N ASN A 401 17.10 0.66 9.90
CA ASN A 401 15.69 0.71 10.29
C ASN A 401 15.03 -0.68 10.31
N ALA A 402 15.51 -1.62 9.49
CA ALA A 402 15.08 -3.02 9.51
C ALA A 402 15.70 -3.85 10.64
N GLY A 403 16.62 -3.26 11.43
CA GLY A 403 17.31 -3.95 12.53
C GLY A 403 18.31 -5.01 12.06
N LEU A 404 18.81 -4.90 10.83
CA LEU A 404 19.81 -5.81 10.29
C LEU A 404 21.23 -5.32 10.59
N GLU A 405 22.16 -6.25 10.75
CA GLU A 405 23.58 -5.92 10.86
C GLU A 405 24.07 -5.26 9.57
N ILE A 406 25.03 -4.34 9.68
CA ILE A 406 25.64 -3.64 8.54
C ILE A 406 26.88 -4.39 8.09
N ASP A 407 26.76 -5.10 6.96
CA ASP A 407 27.91 -5.64 6.23
C ASP A 407 28.31 -4.66 5.12
N LYS A 408 29.41 -3.93 5.36
CA LYS A 408 29.89 -2.88 4.46
C LYS A 408 30.32 -3.43 3.10
N VAL A 409 30.87 -4.65 3.05
CA VAL A 409 31.34 -5.26 1.79
C VAL A 409 30.15 -5.67 0.94
N GLU A 410 29.15 -6.31 1.56
CA GLU A 410 27.91 -6.70 0.87
C GLU A 410 27.12 -5.48 0.38
N LEU A 411 27.02 -4.42 1.18
CA LEU A 411 26.37 -3.17 0.76
C LEU A 411 27.13 -2.48 -0.36
N ALA A 412 28.46 -2.46 -0.32
CA ALA A 412 29.29 -1.91 -1.40
C ALA A 412 29.11 -2.74 -2.69
N LEU A 413 29.05 -4.07 -2.60
CA LEU A 413 28.73 -4.94 -3.75
C LEU A 413 27.34 -4.69 -4.33
N ILE A 414 26.33 -4.43 -3.50
CA ILE A 414 24.96 -4.16 -3.98
C ILE A 414 24.87 -2.76 -4.60
N LEU A 415 25.41 -1.74 -3.93
CA LEU A 415 25.21 -0.34 -4.30
C LEU A 415 26.17 0.12 -5.40
N LEU A 416 27.40 -0.36 -5.39
CA LEU A 416 28.51 0.09 -6.23
C LEU A 416 28.96 -1.00 -7.22
N ASN A 417 28.48 -2.24 -7.07
CA ASN A 417 29.00 -3.40 -7.77
C ASN A 417 30.51 -3.64 -7.51
N ASP A 418 31.01 -3.15 -6.38
CA ASP A 418 32.41 -3.26 -5.96
C ASP A 418 32.50 -3.33 -4.43
N GLY A 419 33.01 -4.45 -3.91
CA GLY A 419 33.11 -4.71 -2.47
C GLY A 419 34.29 -4.05 -1.78
N GLU A 420 35.25 -3.52 -2.53
CA GLU A 420 36.45 -2.87 -1.96
C GLU A 420 36.15 -1.43 -1.49
N HIS A 421 35.08 -0.81 -1.99
CA HIS A 421 34.70 0.58 -1.70
C HIS A 421 33.86 0.74 -0.43
N THR A 422 34.28 0.08 0.66
CA THR A 422 33.63 0.18 1.98
C THR A 422 33.65 1.59 2.57
N GLU A 423 34.67 2.39 2.25
CA GLU A 423 34.79 3.81 2.64
C GLU A 423 33.58 4.65 2.20
N TYR A 424 32.94 4.28 1.09
CA TYR A 424 31.74 4.97 0.65
C TYR A 424 30.55 4.68 1.57
N ILE A 425 30.39 3.42 1.99
CA ILE A 425 29.34 3.03 2.96
C ILE A 425 29.57 3.75 4.29
N ASP A 426 30.82 3.90 4.72
CA ASP A 426 31.19 4.70 5.89
C ASP A 426 30.76 6.16 5.74
N SER A 427 30.93 6.75 4.55
CA SER A 427 30.45 8.11 4.30
C SER A 427 28.92 8.22 4.38
N LEU A 428 28.17 7.22 3.91
CA LEU A 428 26.70 7.20 4.01
C LEU A 428 26.24 7.08 5.46
N LEU A 429 26.91 6.25 6.26
CA LEU A 429 26.67 6.10 7.70
C LEU A 429 26.97 7.40 8.46
N ALA A 430 28.11 8.03 8.17
CA ALA A 430 28.51 9.28 8.80
C ALA A 430 27.52 10.43 8.52
N ASP A 431 26.99 10.53 7.30
CA ASP A 431 25.94 11.50 6.96
C ASP A 431 24.63 11.26 7.75
N LEU A 432 24.24 9.99 7.94
CA LEU A 432 23.07 9.64 8.76
C LEU A 432 23.30 9.96 10.25
N GLU A 433 24.50 9.69 10.78
CA GLU A 433 24.86 10.02 12.16
C GLU A 433 24.91 11.52 12.40
N GLN A 434 25.51 12.28 11.48
CA GLN A 434 25.58 13.74 11.56
C GLN A 434 24.18 14.37 11.58
N ARG A 435 23.22 13.79 10.83
CA ARG A 435 21.81 14.20 10.81
C ARG A 435 21.00 13.64 11.98
N GLY A 436 21.64 12.88 12.88
CA GLY A 436 20.97 12.25 14.03
C GLY A 436 19.90 11.25 13.64
N LEU A 437 20.05 10.57 12.49
CA LEU A 437 19.12 9.55 12.01
C LEU A 437 19.53 8.13 12.43
N ILE A 438 20.81 7.93 12.77
CA ILE A 438 21.36 6.70 13.36
C ILE A 438 22.38 7.05 14.46
N ILE A 439 22.71 6.07 15.30
CA ILE A 439 23.77 6.09 16.31
C ILE A 439 24.59 4.80 16.22
N GLU A 440 25.91 4.89 16.37
CA GLU A 440 26.77 3.73 16.59
C GLU A 440 26.91 3.40 18.08
N SER A 441 26.62 2.17 18.46
CA SER A 441 26.81 1.63 19.81
C SER A 441 27.43 0.24 19.74
N GLU A 442 28.56 0.04 20.43
CA GLU A 442 29.28 -1.25 20.47
C GLU A 442 29.60 -1.85 19.08
N GLY A 443 29.84 -1.01 18.08
CA GLY A 443 30.13 -1.44 16.69
C GLY A 443 28.90 -1.86 15.89
N ARG A 444 27.69 -1.52 16.36
CA ARG A 444 26.42 -1.67 15.63
C ARG A 444 25.76 -0.33 15.40
N TYR A 445 25.21 -0.15 14.21
CA TYR A 445 24.39 1.01 13.88
C TYR A 445 22.94 0.74 14.22
N MET A 446 22.31 1.69 14.90
CA MET A 446 20.90 1.63 15.29
C MET A 446 20.27 3.01 15.11
N LEU A 447 18.94 3.11 15.03
CA LEU A 447 18.27 4.41 15.15
C LEU A 447 18.56 5.04 16.54
N PRO A 448 18.62 6.38 16.66
CA PRO A 448 18.78 7.05 17.95
C PRO A 448 17.66 6.62 18.91
N GLY A 449 18.05 6.24 20.12
CA GLY A 449 17.13 5.64 21.10
C GLY A 449 17.07 4.11 21.10
N HIS A 450 17.98 3.41 20.43
CA HIS A 450 18.07 1.95 20.55
C HIS A 450 18.95 1.45 21.71
N SER A 451 19.53 2.33 22.53
CA SER A 451 20.02 1.99 23.88
C SER A 451 19.09 2.50 25.01
N SER A 452 17.96 3.10 24.65
CA SER A 452 16.93 3.60 25.57
C SER A 452 15.71 4.00 24.75
N ILE A 453 14.57 3.32 24.93
CA ILE A 453 13.35 3.60 24.17
C ILE A 453 13.09 5.13 24.18
N PRO A 454 13.19 5.82 23.02
CA PRO A 454 13.49 7.26 22.97
C PRO A 454 12.37 8.12 23.52
N PHE A 455 11.19 7.53 23.66
CA PHE A 455 9.98 8.16 24.15
C PHE A 455 9.58 7.67 25.56
N ALA A 456 10.47 7.00 26.28
CA ALA A 456 10.20 6.48 27.62
C ALA A 456 9.87 7.59 28.65
N ASP A 457 10.45 8.78 28.45
CA ASP A 457 10.20 9.94 29.32
C ASP A 457 9.07 10.86 28.80
N GLU A 458 8.44 10.51 27.66
CA GLU A 458 7.43 11.37 27.04
C GLU A 458 6.17 11.47 27.91
N PRO A 459 5.77 12.68 28.37
CA PRO A 459 4.62 12.85 29.24
C PRO A 459 3.33 12.28 28.67
N ALA A 460 3.13 12.40 27.35
CA ALA A 460 1.96 11.91 26.64
C ALA A 460 1.86 10.38 26.65
N LEU A 461 2.97 9.66 26.81
CA LEU A 461 3.02 8.19 26.79
C LEU A 461 3.06 7.54 28.17
N GLN A 462 3.27 8.33 29.23
CA GLN A 462 3.34 7.84 30.62
C GLN A 462 2.21 6.87 31.02
N PRO A 463 0.93 7.07 30.64
CA PRO A 463 -0.12 6.11 30.97
C PRO A 463 0.12 4.71 30.38
N ILE A 464 0.58 4.65 29.12
CA ILE A 464 0.86 3.38 28.44
C ILE A 464 2.12 2.75 29.02
N ILE A 465 3.16 3.54 29.27
CA ILE A 465 4.43 3.07 29.81
C ILE A 465 4.20 2.49 31.20
N TYR A 466 3.46 3.17 32.06
CA TYR A 466 3.05 2.67 33.37
C TYR A 466 2.32 1.32 33.25
N ASP A 467 1.37 1.19 32.31
CA ASP A 467 0.65 -0.07 32.10
C ASP A 467 1.61 -1.19 31.64
N ILE A 468 2.56 -0.88 30.76
CA ILE A 468 3.58 -1.82 30.27
C ILE A 468 4.46 -2.28 31.43
N GLU A 469 5.01 -1.36 32.22
CA GLU A 469 5.89 -1.67 33.35
C GLU A 469 5.23 -2.52 34.42
N ASN A 470 3.94 -2.30 34.65
CA ASN A 470 3.15 -3.06 35.63
C ASN A 470 2.56 -4.36 35.07
N MET A 471 2.76 -4.65 33.77
CA MET A 471 2.22 -5.86 33.14
C MET A 471 2.99 -7.10 33.56
N GLN A 472 2.33 -7.99 34.32
CA GLN A 472 2.88 -9.29 34.69
C GLN A 472 2.65 -10.32 33.59
N LEU A 473 3.73 -10.79 32.98
CA LEU A 473 3.71 -11.83 31.97
C LEU A 473 3.71 -13.23 32.63
N PRO A 474 2.84 -14.17 32.20
CA PRO A 474 2.83 -15.53 32.76
C PRO A 474 4.17 -16.25 32.61
N ASP A 475 4.61 -16.98 33.64
CA ASP A 475 5.91 -17.69 33.65
C ASP A 475 6.04 -18.73 32.53
N SER A 476 4.92 -19.35 32.12
CA SER A 476 4.88 -20.35 31.05
C SER A 476 4.85 -19.76 29.63
N MET A 477 4.87 -18.43 29.49
CA MET A 477 4.78 -17.76 28.19
C MET A 477 6.17 -17.63 27.55
N ALA A 478 6.28 -18.03 26.29
CA ALA A 478 7.47 -17.78 25.48
C ALA A 478 7.79 -16.28 25.43
N ARG A 479 9.07 -15.93 25.57
CA ARG A 479 9.56 -14.54 25.52
C ARG A 479 10.11 -14.22 24.12
N GLY A 480 10.23 -12.93 23.81
CA GLY A 480 10.81 -12.43 22.56
C GLY A 480 9.80 -11.85 21.56
N PHE A 481 10.34 -11.17 20.55
CA PHE A 481 9.55 -10.37 19.59
C PHE A 481 8.57 -11.20 18.74
N GLU A 482 8.89 -12.46 18.42
CA GLU A 482 7.97 -13.34 17.66
C GLU A 482 6.67 -13.59 18.43
N LYS A 483 6.78 -13.75 19.75
CA LYS A 483 5.60 -13.92 20.60
C LYS A 483 4.81 -12.62 20.72
N ALA A 484 5.49 -11.48 20.82
CA ALA A 484 4.85 -10.16 20.78
C ALA A 484 4.02 -9.99 19.49
N ARG A 485 4.60 -10.31 18.33
CA ARG A 485 3.92 -10.28 17.02
C ARG A 485 2.69 -11.18 16.96
N SER A 486 2.79 -12.41 17.49
CA SER A 486 1.66 -13.35 17.58
C SER A 486 0.52 -12.81 18.45
N LEU A 487 0.85 -12.18 19.59
CA LEU A 487 -0.13 -11.58 20.49
C LEU A 487 -0.78 -10.34 19.87
N ALA A 488 -0.03 -9.48 19.18
CA ALA A 488 -0.57 -8.33 18.48
C ALA A 488 -1.56 -8.75 17.37
N LYS A 489 -1.24 -9.80 16.60
CA LYS A 489 -2.18 -10.37 15.61
C LYS A 489 -3.45 -10.90 16.27
N THR A 490 -3.33 -11.55 17.42
CA THR A 490 -4.48 -12.05 18.20
C THR A 490 -5.34 -10.89 18.71
N ALA A 491 -4.71 -9.84 19.24
CA ALA A 491 -5.37 -8.65 19.75
C ALA A 491 -6.17 -7.92 18.66
N MET A 492 -5.63 -7.85 17.44
CA MET A 492 -6.29 -7.27 16.28
C MET A 492 -7.61 -7.98 15.95
N LEU A 493 -7.62 -9.31 15.96
CA LEU A 493 -8.83 -10.11 15.72
C LEU A 493 -9.87 -9.97 16.84
N GLN A 494 -9.40 -9.82 18.08
CA GLN A 494 -10.27 -9.64 19.25
C GLN A 494 -10.95 -8.27 19.30
N ARG A 495 -10.38 -7.25 18.67
CA ARG A 495 -10.83 -5.85 18.77
C ARG A 495 -12.31 -5.63 18.46
N SER A 496 -12.86 -6.37 17.50
CA SER A 496 -14.27 -6.26 17.10
C SER A 496 -15.25 -7.04 17.99
N GLN A 497 -14.74 -7.92 18.85
CA GLN A 497 -15.53 -8.87 19.66
C GLN A 497 -15.42 -8.58 21.16
N ASP A 498 -14.22 -8.28 21.66
CA ASP A 498 -13.92 -8.08 23.07
C ASP A 498 -12.75 -7.08 23.24
N PHE A 499 -13.10 -5.84 23.60
CA PHE A 499 -12.13 -4.77 23.85
C PHE A 499 -11.18 -5.09 25.00
N ALA A 500 -11.67 -5.71 26.08
CA ALA A 500 -10.86 -6.00 27.26
C ALA A 500 -9.84 -7.11 26.97
N ALA A 501 -10.24 -8.14 26.21
CA ALA A 501 -9.31 -9.17 25.75
C ALA A 501 -8.27 -8.61 24.77
N SER A 502 -8.71 -7.78 23.82
CA SER A 502 -7.82 -7.11 22.86
C SER A 502 -6.81 -6.20 23.57
N ALA A 503 -7.24 -5.40 24.54
CA ALA A 503 -6.36 -4.52 25.33
C ALA A 503 -5.30 -5.32 26.09
N ARG A 504 -5.69 -6.43 26.76
CA ARG A 504 -4.74 -7.31 27.45
C ARG A 504 -3.71 -7.93 26.50
N SER A 505 -4.15 -8.43 25.35
CA SER A 505 -3.26 -9.04 24.35
C SER A 505 -2.27 -8.03 23.78
N TYR A 506 -2.72 -6.80 23.46
CA TYR A 506 -1.83 -5.73 23.02
C TYR A 506 -0.88 -5.29 24.13
N LEU A 507 -1.32 -5.23 25.39
CA LEU A 507 -0.44 -4.87 26.51
C LEU A 507 0.68 -5.89 26.70
N MET A 508 0.37 -7.19 26.64
CA MET A 508 1.38 -8.25 26.66
C MET A 508 2.33 -8.17 25.47
N ALA A 509 1.83 -7.84 24.27
CA ALA A 509 2.66 -7.62 23.10
C ALA A 509 3.59 -6.43 23.28
N CYS A 510 3.10 -5.30 23.80
CA CYS A 510 3.91 -4.13 24.12
C CYS A 510 5.01 -4.50 25.12
N ARG A 511 4.67 -5.21 26.21
CA ARG A 511 5.66 -5.61 27.22
C ARG A 511 6.77 -6.51 26.66
N LEU A 512 6.40 -7.53 25.90
CA LEU A 512 7.38 -8.43 25.27
C LEU A 512 8.25 -7.71 24.23
N GLN A 513 7.64 -6.83 23.42
CA GLN A 513 8.36 -6.06 22.42
C GLN A 513 9.28 -5.01 23.07
N TRP A 514 8.86 -4.39 24.16
CA TRP A 514 9.66 -3.46 24.95
C TRP A 514 10.90 -4.16 25.51
N GLU A 515 10.72 -5.31 26.18
CA GLU A 515 11.83 -6.13 26.69
C GLU A 515 12.77 -6.59 25.56
N ALA A 516 12.23 -6.97 24.39
CA ALA A 516 13.02 -7.39 23.24
C ALA A 516 13.84 -6.24 22.61
N VAL A 517 13.25 -5.04 22.52
CA VAL A 517 13.93 -3.84 22.02
C VAL A 517 15.03 -3.41 22.99
N GLU A 518 14.77 -3.38 24.30
CA GLU A 518 15.79 -3.06 25.32
C GLU A 518 16.94 -4.08 25.34
N ALA A 519 16.64 -5.36 25.08
CA ALA A 519 17.64 -6.41 25.00
C ALA A 519 18.43 -6.42 23.68
N GLY A 520 18.08 -5.57 22.71
CA GLY A 520 18.70 -5.56 21.38
C GLY A 520 18.46 -6.85 20.58
N GLU A 521 17.30 -7.49 20.75
CA GLU A 521 16.96 -8.74 20.05
C GLU A 521 16.84 -8.50 18.53
N PRO A 522 17.54 -9.28 17.67
CA PRO A 522 17.45 -9.12 16.22
C PRO A 522 16.02 -9.31 15.71
N GLY A 523 15.48 -8.31 15.00
CA GLY A 523 14.10 -8.30 14.51
C GLY A 523 13.08 -7.62 15.42
N ALA A 524 13.47 -7.21 16.64
CA ALA A 524 12.67 -6.36 17.50
C ALA A 524 12.85 -4.89 17.10
N THR A 525 11.84 -4.30 16.46
CA THR A 525 11.91 -2.91 15.99
C THR A 525 11.12 -1.95 16.89
N LEU A 526 11.60 -0.70 16.96
CA LEU A 526 10.84 0.40 17.58
C LEU A 526 9.55 0.70 16.82
N GLU A 527 9.53 0.49 15.50
CA GLU A 527 8.34 0.70 14.67
C GLU A 527 7.20 -0.26 15.07
N ASP A 528 7.52 -1.54 15.28
CA ASP A 528 6.56 -2.54 15.78
C ASP A 528 6.11 -2.21 17.21
N LEU A 529 7.02 -1.76 18.09
CA LEU A 529 6.67 -1.32 19.44
C LEU A 529 5.69 -0.14 19.42
N ARG A 530 5.99 0.90 18.63
CA ARG A 530 5.11 2.07 18.46
C ARG A 530 3.75 1.67 17.90
N TRP A 531 3.71 0.72 16.95
CA TRP A 531 2.47 0.18 16.42
C TRP A 531 1.64 -0.56 17.48
N TYR A 532 2.27 -1.39 18.31
CA TYR A 532 1.59 -2.08 19.41
C TYR A 532 1.08 -1.10 20.46
N MET A 533 1.87 -0.09 20.83
CA MET A 533 1.48 0.94 21.81
C MET A 533 0.31 1.78 21.31
N ALA A 534 0.32 2.24 20.04
CA ALA A 534 -0.80 2.98 19.46
C ALA A 534 -2.06 2.10 19.38
N SER A 535 -1.90 0.81 19.04
CA SER A 535 -3.01 -0.14 19.02
C SER A 535 -3.61 -0.32 20.41
N TYR A 536 -2.77 -0.54 21.41
CA TYR A 536 -3.16 -0.63 22.82
C TYR A 536 -3.92 0.61 23.28
N ALA A 537 -3.34 1.80 23.05
CA ALA A 537 -3.93 3.09 23.38
C ALA A 537 -5.35 3.22 22.84
N SER A 538 -5.54 2.86 21.56
CA SER A 538 -6.85 2.96 20.90
C SER A 538 -7.90 2.02 21.48
N VAL A 539 -7.53 0.79 21.83
CA VAL A 539 -8.45 -0.19 22.41
C VAL A 539 -8.74 0.14 23.88
N ARG A 540 -7.73 0.54 24.65
CA ARG A 540 -7.86 0.93 26.06
C ARG A 540 -8.71 2.19 26.24
N ALA A 541 -8.50 3.19 25.38
CA ALA A 541 -9.35 4.38 25.32
C ALA A 541 -10.82 4.02 25.02
N GLY A 542 -11.04 3.08 24.09
CA GLY A 542 -12.37 2.55 23.77
C GLY A 542 -13.01 1.78 24.93
N GLU A 543 -12.27 0.90 25.59
CA GLU A 543 -12.71 0.14 26.75
C GLU A 543 -13.18 1.08 27.89
N LEU A 544 -12.33 2.03 28.28
CA LEU A 544 -12.64 2.98 29.35
C LEU A 544 -13.85 3.86 29.00
N SER A 545 -13.88 4.45 27.80
CA SER A 545 -14.93 5.39 27.42
C SER A 545 -16.26 4.72 27.08
N GLN A 546 -16.26 3.58 26.39
CA GLN A 546 -17.48 2.96 25.87
C GLN A 546 -18.06 1.93 26.83
N ILE A 547 -17.22 1.15 27.53
CA ILE A 547 -17.68 0.09 28.44
C ILE A 547 -17.80 0.64 29.86
N HIS A 548 -16.74 1.25 30.38
CA HIS A 548 -16.71 1.74 31.77
C HIS A 548 -17.32 3.13 31.95
N ARG A 549 -17.53 3.87 30.85
CA ARG A 549 -17.98 5.28 30.86
C ARG A 549 -17.06 6.20 31.68
N ASP A 550 -15.79 5.85 31.72
CA ASP A 550 -14.75 6.61 32.40
C ASP A 550 -14.02 7.52 31.41
N TYR A 551 -14.64 8.66 31.11
CA TYR A 551 -14.18 9.58 30.09
C TYR A 551 -12.88 10.28 30.48
N ALA A 552 -12.76 10.69 31.74
CA ALA A 552 -11.58 11.37 32.27
C ALA A 552 -10.33 10.48 32.18
N HIS A 553 -10.39 9.22 32.62
CA HIS A 553 -9.25 8.31 32.52
C HIS A 553 -9.03 7.75 31.11
N SER A 554 -10.02 7.79 30.22
CA SER A 554 -9.80 7.44 28.81
C SER A 554 -8.99 8.48 28.04
N ARG A 555 -9.06 9.76 28.45
CA ARG A 555 -8.48 10.90 27.73
C ARG A 555 -6.97 10.81 27.51
N PRO A 556 -6.15 10.43 28.51
CA PRO A 556 -4.70 10.27 28.30
C PRO A 556 -4.35 9.21 27.25
N TYR A 557 -5.14 8.13 27.12
CA TYR A 557 -4.90 7.11 26.10
C TYR A 557 -5.26 7.58 24.68
N TYR A 558 -6.24 8.47 24.53
CA TYR A 558 -6.49 9.14 23.25
C TYR A 558 -5.30 10.04 22.88
N LEU A 559 -4.78 10.82 23.83
CA LEU A 559 -3.62 11.69 23.59
C LEU A 559 -2.37 10.86 23.25
N ALA A 560 -2.10 9.79 23.99
CA ALA A 560 -1.00 8.88 23.70
C ALA A 560 -1.09 8.27 22.30
N PHE A 561 -2.30 7.91 21.84
CA PHE A 561 -2.53 7.47 20.46
C PHE A 561 -2.16 8.57 19.44
N PHE A 562 -2.62 9.81 19.65
CA PHE A 562 -2.32 10.92 18.74
C PHE A 562 -0.85 11.34 18.77
N PHE A 563 -0.17 11.19 19.90
CA PHE A 563 1.28 11.40 20.01
C PHE A 563 2.04 10.46 19.09
N LEU A 564 1.68 9.16 19.13
CA LEU A 564 2.36 8.13 18.34
C LEU A 564 2.08 8.24 16.84
N VAL A 565 0.86 8.67 16.47
CA VAL A 565 0.37 8.72 15.08
C VAL A 565 0.45 10.14 14.51
N GLN A 566 1.60 10.49 13.92
CA GLN A 566 1.91 11.81 13.33
C GLN A 566 1.90 11.76 11.81
N GLU A 567 1.50 12.84 11.12
CA GLU A 567 1.27 12.83 9.66
C GLU A 567 2.48 12.41 8.81
N ASP A 568 3.67 12.80 9.24
CA ASP A 568 4.94 12.52 8.54
C ASP A 568 5.60 11.20 9.01
N ASP A 569 4.85 10.36 9.73
CA ASP A 569 5.33 9.12 10.31
C ASP A 569 4.78 7.88 9.58
N PRO A 570 5.58 6.82 9.33
CA PRO A 570 5.12 5.57 8.73
C PRO A 570 3.93 4.92 9.45
N LEU A 571 3.77 5.15 10.75
CA LEU A 571 2.64 4.63 11.51
C LEU A 571 1.31 5.27 11.11
N TRP A 572 1.33 6.49 10.57
CA TRP A 572 0.14 7.20 10.09
C TRP A 572 -0.60 6.43 9.00
N SER A 573 0.12 5.92 8.01
CA SER A 573 -0.48 5.17 6.91
C SER A 573 -1.14 3.89 7.43
N ARG A 574 -0.46 3.16 8.32
CA ARG A 574 -0.97 1.92 8.95
C ARG A 574 -2.19 2.16 9.83
N MET A 575 -2.31 3.32 10.47
CA MET A 575 -3.35 3.63 11.45
C MET A 575 -4.42 4.61 10.93
N ARG A 576 -4.34 5.05 9.66
CA ARG A 576 -5.19 6.12 9.09
C ARG A 576 -6.68 5.91 9.31
N GLY A 577 -7.14 4.67 9.20
CA GLY A 577 -8.55 4.30 9.40
C GLY A 577 -9.08 4.56 10.82
N LEU A 578 -8.21 4.66 11.82
CA LEU A 578 -8.56 4.89 13.22
C LEU A 578 -8.51 6.36 13.65
N ILE A 579 -7.81 7.23 12.90
CA ILE A 579 -7.55 8.61 13.30
C ILE A 579 -8.85 9.41 13.46
N ASN A 580 -9.70 9.43 12.44
CA ASN A 580 -10.98 10.16 12.48
C ASN A 580 -11.95 9.58 13.51
N PRO A 581 -12.15 8.25 13.63
CA PRO A 581 -12.94 7.67 14.71
C PRO A 581 -12.42 8.07 16.10
N MET A 582 -11.11 7.92 16.35
CA MET A 582 -10.49 8.27 17.63
C MET A 582 -10.73 9.75 17.97
N LEU A 583 -10.56 10.65 16.99
CA LEU A 583 -10.73 12.08 17.19
C LEU A 583 -12.20 12.46 17.45
N SER A 584 -13.12 11.78 16.75
CA SER A 584 -14.56 11.95 16.97
C SER A 584 -14.95 11.54 18.38
N TYR A 585 -14.49 10.36 18.84
CA TYR A 585 -14.75 9.89 20.20
C TYR A 585 -14.11 10.79 21.26
N TYR A 586 -12.88 11.25 21.02
CA TYR A 586 -12.17 12.14 21.92
C TYR A 586 -13.02 13.36 22.26
N TRP A 587 -13.50 14.11 21.27
CA TRP A 587 -14.33 15.28 21.53
C TRP A 587 -15.78 14.96 21.93
N VAL A 588 -16.41 13.91 21.37
CA VAL A 588 -17.78 13.52 21.74
C VAL A 588 -17.89 13.10 23.20
N ASN A 589 -16.83 12.52 23.76
CA ASN A 589 -16.81 12.13 25.17
C ASN A 589 -17.01 13.33 26.11
N ALA A 590 -16.72 14.57 25.69
CA ALA A 590 -17.01 15.77 26.47
C ALA A 590 -18.51 15.95 26.76
N TRP A 591 -19.39 15.69 25.78
CA TRP A 591 -20.84 15.69 26.00
C TRP A 591 -21.25 14.63 27.00
N ARG A 592 -20.66 13.43 26.89
CA ARG A 592 -21.02 12.28 27.71
C ARG A 592 -20.57 12.46 29.17
N GLU A 593 -19.39 13.04 29.36
CA GLU A 593 -18.83 13.39 30.66
C GLU A 593 -19.70 14.41 31.40
N LEU A 594 -20.26 15.39 30.68
CA LEU A 594 -21.17 16.39 31.22
C LEU A 594 -22.64 15.94 31.29
N GLY A 595 -22.96 14.70 30.89
CA GLY A 595 -24.34 14.19 30.88
C GLY A 595 -25.26 14.83 29.83
N LEU A 596 -24.70 15.52 28.84
CA LEU A 596 -25.42 16.22 27.78
C LEU A 596 -25.83 15.24 26.67
N ASN A 597 -26.91 14.50 26.91
CA ASN A 597 -27.43 13.50 25.95
C ASN A 597 -28.20 14.13 24.79
N ALA A 598 -28.84 15.29 25.01
CA ALA A 598 -29.50 16.06 23.95
C ALA A 598 -28.45 16.87 23.17
N GLY A 599 -28.44 16.74 21.84
CA GLY A 599 -27.46 17.43 20.98
C GLY A 599 -26.11 16.74 20.82
N ASN A 600 -25.91 15.58 21.46
CA ASN A 600 -24.71 14.77 21.30
C ASN A 600 -24.48 14.38 19.81
N PRO A 601 -23.32 14.74 19.21
CA PRO A 601 -23.04 14.40 17.83
C PRO A 601 -23.09 12.89 17.58
N SER A 602 -23.80 12.50 16.50
CA SER A 602 -23.79 11.10 16.08
C SER A 602 -22.45 10.78 15.42
N LEU A 603 -21.68 9.91 16.07
CA LEU A 603 -20.35 9.48 15.61
C LEU A 603 -20.34 8.87 14.20
N ASN A 604 -21.48 8.32 13.76
CA ASN A 604 -21.63 7.76 12.41
C ASN A 604 -22.02 8.82 11.36
N ALA A 605 -22.21 10.08 11.77
CA ALA A 605 -22.86 11.12 10.98
C ALA A 605 -22.19 12.49 11.01
N THR A 606 -21.28 12.73 11.95
CA THR A 606 -20.69 14.04 12.18
C THR A 606 -19.18 13.90 12.11
N THR A 607 -18.55 14.71 11.25
CA THR A 607 -17.09 14.68 11.08
C THR A 607 -16.39 15.27 12.32
N PRO A 608 -15.11 14.98 12.57
CA PRO A 608 -14.36 15.63 13.65
C PRO A 608 -14.42 17.16 13.60
N ALA A 609 -14.31 17.74 12.40
CA ALA A 609 -14.44 19.18 12.17
C ALA A 609 -15.81 19.73 12.61
N GLU A 610 -16.90 19.05 12.25
CA GLU A 610 -18.24 19.44 12.68
C GLU A 610 -18.47 19.21 14.18
N ILE A 611 -17.89 18.16 14.77
CA ILE A 611 -17.93 17.92 16.21
C ILE A 611 -17.23 19.07 16.94
N ALA A 612 -16.04 19.48 16.49
CA ALA A 612 -15.31 20.60 17.05
C ALA A 612 -16.12 21.90 17.00
N VAL A 613 -16.72 22.23 15.86
CA VAL A 613 -17.58 23.43 15.73
C VAL A 613 -18.78 23.36 16.67
N ARG A 614 -19.46 22.21 16.75
CA ARG A 614 -20.62 22.04 17.65
C ARG A 614 -20.24 22.13 19.13
N ALA A 615 -19.06 21.63 19.51
CA ALA A 615 -18.56 21.72 20.87
C ALA A 615 -18.22 23.17 21.23
N ALA A 616 -17.48 23.86 20.34
CA ALA A 616 -17.01 25.21 20.53
C ALA A 616 -18.13 26.26 20.59
N THR A 617 -19.25 25.99 19.92
CA THR A 617 -20.38 26.92 19.78
C THR A 617 -21.62 26.48 20.56
N HIS A 618 -21.48 25.50 21.46
CA HIS A 618 -22.60 24.98 22.23
C HIS A 618 -23.13 26.04 23.20
N GLU A 619 -24.43 25.96 23.52
CA GLU A 619 -25.07 26.86 24.50
C GLU A 619 -24.58 26.67 25.94
N THR A 620 -23.84 25.58 26.21
CA THR A 620 -23.40 25.18 27.55
C THR A 620 -21.93 25.57 27.73
N PRO A 621 -21.61 26.59 28.57
CA PRO A 621 -20.25 27.09 28.73
C PRO A 621 -19.25 26.03 29.20
N GLU A 622 -19.69 25.09 30.04
CA GLU A 622 -18.87 24.01 30.58
C GLU A 622 -18.37 23.07 29.47
N LEU A 623 -19.20 22.81 28.46
CA LEU A 623 -18.82 21.99 27.31
C LEU A 623 -17.81 22.70 26.42
N CYS A 624 -18.00 24.00 26.17
CA CYS A 624 -17.06 24.81 25.41
C CYS A 624 -15.69 24.85 26.10
N SER A 625 -15.68 25.04 27.43
CA SER A 625 -14.45 25.06 28.23
C SER A 625 -13.75 23.69 28.25
N LEU A 626 -14.50 22.60 28.39
CA LEU A 626 -13.95 21.25 28.35
C LEU A 626 -13.36 20.92 26.96
N TRP A 627 -14.08 21.22 25.89
CA TRP A 627 -13.58 21.05 24.53
C TRP A 627 -12.33 21.88 24.26
N TYR A 628 -12.27 23.13 24.75
CA TYR A 628 -11.10 24.00 24.62
C TYR A 628 -9.88 23.37 25.30
N SER A 629 -10.02 22.92 26.55
CA SER A 629 -8.94 22.25 27.29
C SER A 629 -8.48 20.96 26.59
N MET A 630 -9.42 20.15 26.11
CA MET A 630 -9.11 18.91 25.38
C MET A 630 -8.40 19.19 24.06
N SER A 631 -8.78 20.26 23.35
CA SER A 631 -8.17 20.62 22.07
C SER A 631 -6.79 21.24 22.25
N ASN A 632 -6.55 21.97 23.34
CA ASN A 632 -5.22 22.47 23.69
C ASN A 632 -4.25 21.31 23.97
N ALA A 633 -4.68 20.34 24.79
CA ALA A 633 -3.87 19.15 25.06
C ALA A 633 -3.60 18.33 23.79
N LEU A 634 -4.54 18.31 22.84
CA LEU A 634 -4.32 17.68 21.53
C LEU A 634 -3.34 18.48 20.66
N ALA A 635 -3.38 19.81 20.71
CA ALA A 635 -2.46 20.69 19.97
C ALA A 635 -1.01 20.53 20.46
N GLU A 636 -0.80 20.40 21.77
CA GLU A 636 0.51 20.13 22.38
C GLU A 636 1.12 18.80 21.88
N VAL A 637 0.26 17.80 21.65
CA VAL A 637 0.67 16.43 21.33
C VAL A 637 0.72 16.15 19.82
N ASN A 638 -0.16 16.75 19.03
CA ASN A 638 -0.26 16.55 17.59
C ASN A 638 -0.76 17.84 16.89
N PRO A 639 0.14 18.82 16.71
CA PRO A 639 -0.21 20.11 16.09
C PRO A 639 -0.61 19.96 14.63
N GLY A 640 -0.05 18.97 13.91
CA GLY A 640 -0.41 18.67 12.52
C GLY A 640 -1.88 18.29 12.38
N LEU A 641 -2.36 17.38 13.23
CA LEU A 641 -3.76 16.95 13.23
C LEU A 641 -4.73 18.08 13.57
N VAL A 642 -4.38 18.96 14.51
CA VAL A 642 -5.19 20.14 14.84
C VAL A 642 -5.25 21.11 13.67
N ARG A 643 -4.11 21.39 13.02
CA ARG A 643 -4.05 22.21 11.80
C ARG A 643 -4.92 21.65 10.70
N ARG A 644 -4.87 20.33 10.47
CA ARG A 644 -5.73 19.63 9.51
C ARG A 644 -7.21 19.83 9.80
N VAL A 645 -7.63 19.74 11.07
CA VAL A 645 -9.02 19.98 11.45
C VAL A 645 -9.42 21.44 11.19
N ALA A 646 -8.57 22.41 11.54
CA ALA A 646 -8.81 23.81 11.27
C ALA A 646 -8.97 24.08 9.76
N SER A 647 -8.07 23.55 8.93
CA SER A 647 -8.18 23.63 7.47
C SER A 647 -9.47 22.98 6.95
N GLN A 648 -9.87 21.82 7.49
CA GLN A 648 -11.12 21.16 7.11
C GLN A 648 -12.36 21.99 7.49
N ILE A 649 -12.36 22.67 8.63
CA ILE A 649 -13.45 23.58 9.03
C ILE A 649 -13.57 24.72 8.02
N ARG A 650 -12.45 25.34 7.61
CA ARG A 650 -12.41 26.39 6.59
C ARG A 650 -12.90 25.90 5.22
N LEU A 651 -12.52 24.69 4.82
CA LEU A 651 -12.96 24.08 3.56
C LEU A 651 -14.46 23.77 3.55
N ASN A 652 -14.99 23.29 4.67
CA ASN A 652 -16.40 22.89 4.76
C ASN A 652 -17.36 24.08 4.65
N ARG A 653 -17.07 25.20 5.35
CA ARG A 653 -17.91 26.42 5.39
C ARG A 653 -17.13 27.69 5.73
N GLY A 654 -16.11 28.03 4.94
CA GLY A 654 -15.29 29.23 5.15
C GLY A 654 -16.07 30.55 5.15
N ASP A 655 -17.20 30.61 4.44
CA ASP A 655 -18.07 31.80 4.37
C ASP A 655 -18.88 32.03 5.67
N SER A 656 -18.93 31.04 6.57
CA SER A 656 -19.64 31.18 7.85
C SER A 656 -18.71 31.82 8.90
N PRO A 657 -19.06 32.98 9.46
CA PRO A 657 -18.22 33.66 10.45
C PRO A 657 -17.98 32.81 11.70
N THR A 658 -18.96 31.98 12.06
CA THR A 658 -18.85 31.03 13.18
C THR A 658 -17.82 29.93 12.92
N TYR A 659 -17.79 29.36 11.71
CA TYR A 659 -16.82 28.31 11.37
C TYR A 659 -15.41 28.88 11.27
N ALA A 660 -15.27 30.07 10.67
CA ALA A 660 -14.00 30.80 10.61
C ALA A 660 -13.45 31.06 12.03
N GLN A 661 -14.28 31.55 12.96
CA GLN A 661 -13.85 31.80 14.33
C GLN A 661 -13.38 30.54 15.06
N VAL A 662 -14.03 29.39 14.85
CA VAL A 662 -13.59 28.11 15.46
C VAL A 662 -12.28 27.64 14.84
N ALA A 663 -12.10 27.77 13.53
CA ALA A 663 -10.84 27.46 12.86
C ALA A 663 -9.70 28.35 13.36
N ASP A 664 -9.94 29.66 13.48
CA ASP A 664 -8.99 30.62 14.05
C ASP A 664 -8.63 30.25 15.50
N THR A 665 -9.62 29.80 16.30
CA THR A 665 -9.39 29.36 17.68
C THR A 665 -8.46 28.15 17.76
N LEU A 666 -8.66 27.15 16.88
CA LEU A 666 -7.78 25.99 16.79
C LEU A 666 -6.38 26.37 16.29
N GLU A 667 -6.27 27.30 15.35
CA GLU A 667 -4.97 27.80 14.89
C GLU A 667 -4.24 28.60 15.97
N GLN A 668 -4.94 29.36 16.81
CA GLN A 668 -4.35 30.06 17.95
C GLN A 668 -3.76 29.09 18.99
N MET A 669 -4.36 27.91 19.18
CA MET A 669 -3.81 26.88 20.07
C MET A 669 -2.48 26.31 19.58
N LEU A 670 -2.13 26.48 18.29
CA LEU A 670 -0.85 26.02 17.72
C LEU A 670 0.30 27.00 17.94
N ILE A 671 0.01 28.22 18.41
CA ILE A 671 0.99 29.32 18.58
C ILE A 671 1.43 29.45 20.05
N GLN A 672 0.68 28.82 20.97
CA GLN A 672 0.97 28.77 22.40
C GLN A 672 1.89 27.58 22.70
#